data_AF-A0A516QMR7-F1
#
_entry.id   AF-A0A516QMR7-F1
#
_cell.length_a   1.000
_cell.length_b   1.000
_cell.length_c   1.000
_cell.angle_alpha   90.00
_cell.angle_beta   90.00
_cell.angle_gamma   90.00
#
_symmetry.space_group_name_H-M   'P 1'
#
loop_
_entity.id
_entity.type
_entity.pdbx_description
1 polymer ?
#
loop_
_entity_poly.entity_id
_entity_poly.type
_entity_poly.pdbx_seq_one_letter_code
_entity_poly.pdbx_strand_id
1 'polypeptide(L)'
;MIKVLIVEDDPMVAMLNTHYLEQVGGFELVQAVNSVKSAIEILEKSRVDLVLLDIFMPEETGFELLMYIRNQEKEIDIIMISAVHDMGSIKKALHYGVVDYLIKPFTFERFKEALAIYREKLTFMTEQQKISQSELDSLILQKEKREPIVTKELPKGLTKQTLQLIWEKIESLNGRTFTTDEMAQLVGISRVSIRKYVMFLTEIGILENKMFIHRRFHFMNPNNRLTTNQGAPVGDNQNSRTAGRRGSVLLEDYHLVEKLAHFDRERIPERVVHARGAGAHGVFVTKNSMKQYTKAAFLQNEGTETPVFVRFSTVIHGQGSPETARDPRGFAVKFYTEEGNYDIVGNHLPVFFIRDAIKFPDMVHSLKPAPDTNIQTPDRYWDFMTLTPESTHMMTWVFSDYGTPANYREMEGFGVHSFKWINVKGKIVYIKYHWKPQQGVRNLSTKEVEQVQGKDFNHATRDLFDAIEKGNHPKWDLYVQVMQLDQMDSLDFDPLDPTKVWPEDCFPLIEVGTMTLNRNPQNFFAEVEQVAFTPSATIPGIEPSEDKLLQGRLFSYPDTQRYRLGANYLQIPVNCPYATVRNQQRDGAMQVNQNPSTINYEPSRHTENPVEDPTYRDSTMRVGGYVSREKNEKPNDFKQAGERYRSFSKEEQDNLIANLTNDLKDVNERTKLLAICNFFRADREYGIRLAEALNVDSGESRGFLEESSGWYGGMVKFSD
;
A
#
# COMPACT_ATOMS: atom_id res chain seq x y z
N MET A 1 46.73 6.66 -11.83
CA MET A 1 46.50 8.10 -12.08
C MET A 1 45.42 8.17 -13.12
N ILE A 2 44.33 8.90 -12.86
CA ILE A 2 43.21 9.10 -13.79
C ILE A 2 43.61 10.19 -14.77
N LYS A 3 43.59 9.89 -16.07
CA LYS A 3 43.97 10.84 -17.13
C LYS A 3 42.81 11.74 -17.51
N VAL A 4 42.97 13.05 -17.33
CA VAL A 4 41.91 14.05 -17.50
C VAL A 4 42.18 14.94 -18.71
N LEU A 5 41.16 15.13 -19.55
CA LEU A 5 41.15 16.14 -20.61
C LEU A 5 40.23 17.29 -20.19
N ILE A 6 40.72 18.53 -20.24
CA ILE A 6 39.91 19.73 -19.98
C ILE A 6 39.54 20.35 -21.34
N VAL A 7 38.26 20.60 -21.57
CA VAL A 7 37.73 21.23 -22.79
C VAL A 7 36.99 22.51 -22.37
N GLU A 8 37.61 23.65 -22.62
CA GLU A 8 37.19 24.96 -22.14
C GLU A 8 37.72 26.05 -23.09
N ASP A 9 36.83 26.85 -23.67
CA ASP A 9 37.19 27.90 -24.62
C ASP A 9 37.77 29.15 -23.93
N ASP A 10 37.36 29.44 -22.70
CA ASP A 10 37.92 30.55 -21.93
C ASP A 10 39.30 30.19 -21.37
N PRO A 11 40.39 30.82 -21.85
CA PRO A 11 41.75 30.47 -21.44
C PRO A 11 42.01 30.72 -19.94
N MET A 12 41.31 31.66 -19.31
CA MET A 12 41.43 31.91 -17.87
C MET A 12 40.77 30.81 -17.06
N VAL A 13 39.60 30.33 -17.51
CA VAL A 13 38.89 29.23 -16.86
C VAL A 13 39.63 27.90 -17.10
N ALA A 14 40.19 27.69 -18.28
CA ALA A 14 40.98 26.50 -18.60
C ALA A 14 42.24 26.43 -17.72
N MET A 15 42.92 27.56 -17.55
CA MET A 15 44.08 27.68 -16.66
C MET A 15 43.69 27.45 -15.19
N LEU A 16 42.54 27.98 -14.75
CA LEU A 16 42.04 27.77 -13.39
C LEU A 16 41.68 26.30 -13.13
N ASN A 17 40.96 25.66 -14.04
CA ASN A 17 40.59 24.24 -13.94
C ASN A 17 41.84 23.34 -13.96
N THR A 18 42.84 23.69 -14.76
CA THR A 18 44.16 23.03 -14.76
C THR A 18 44.83 23.16 -13.40
N HIS A 19 44.90 24.38 -12.86
CA HIS A 19 45.50 24.62 -11.55
C HIS A 19 44.77 23.90 -10.41
N TYR A 20 43.44 23.85 -10.46
CA TYR A 20 42.66 23.09 -9.50
C TYR A 20 42.91 21.59 -9.63
N LEU A 21 42.99 21.05 -10.85
CA LEU A 21 43.26 19.64 -11.08
C LEU A 21 44.63 19.21 -10.53
N GLU A 22 45.67 20.02 -10.74
CA GLU A 22 47.03 19.76 -10.25
C GLU A 22 47.13 19.70 -8.72
N GLN A 23 46.24 20.41 -8.02
CA GLN A 23 46.15 20.38 -6.56
C GLN A 23 45.38 19.17 -6.02
N VAL A 24 44.70 18.39 -6.88
CA VAL A 24 43.95 17.19 -6.48
C VAL A 24 44.75 15.93 -6.83
N GLY A 25 45.28 15.27 -5.80
CA GLY A 25 46.06 14.05 -5.98
C GLY A 25 45.27 12.90 -6.63
N GLY A 26 45.91 12.13 -7.51
CA GLY A 26 45.32 10.97 -8.19
C GLY A 26 44.86 11.23 -9.63
N PHE A 27 44.93 12.49 -10.09
CA PHE A 27 44.59 12.90 -11.45
C PHE A 27 45.83 13.42 -12.19
N GLU A 28 45.86 13.21 -13.50
CA GLU A 28 46.91 13.66 -14.41
C GLU A 28 46.28 14.44 -15.55
N LEU A 29 46.66 15.70 -15.75
CA LEU A 29 46.20 16.46 -16.92
C LEU A 29 46.88 15.90 -18.19
N VAL A 30 46.09 15.43 -19.15
CA VAL A 30 46.56 15.08 -20.48
C VAL A 30 46.83 16.36 -21.27
N GLN A 31 45.81 17.21 -21.38
CA GLN A 31 45.88 18.51 -22.02
C GLN A 31 44.64 19.35 -21.66
N ALA A 32 44.75 20.68 -21.75
CA ALA A 32 43.61 21.58 -21.83
C ALA A 32 43.48 22.07 -23.28
N VAL A 33 42.29 21.95 -23.86
CA VAL A 33 41.97 22.33 -25.24
C VAL A 33 40.76 23.26 -25.27
N ASN A 34 40.63 24.05 -26.33
CA ASN A 34 39.63 25.12 -26.44
C ASN A 34 38.56 24.89 -27.52
N SER A 35 38.51 23.69 -28.10
CA SER A 35 37.49 23.33 -29.10
C SER A 35 37.20 21.83 -29.13
N VAL A 36 36.03 21.44 -29.64
CA VAL A 36 35.63 20.03 -29.78
C VAL A 36 36.56 19.32 -30.74
N LYS A 37 36.91 19.96 -31.86
CA LYS A 37 37.87 19.41 -32.82
C LYS A 37 39.21 19.04 -32.18
N SER A 38 39.78 19.94 -31.38
CA SER A 38 41.04 19.68 -30.68
C SER A 38 40.91 18.57 -29.64
N ALA A 39 39.76 18.49 -28.95
CA ALA A 39 39.47 17.41 -28.02
C ALA A 39 39.44 16.04 -28.72
N ILE A 40 38.79 15.95 -29.89
CA ILE A 40 38.74 14.71 -30.68
C ILE A 40 40.14 14.24 -31.07
N GLU A 41 41.01 15.14 -31.54
CA GLU A 41 42.39 14.78 -31.89
C GLU A 41 43.17 14.20 -30.71
N ILE A 42 42.94 14.70 -29.48
CA ILE A 42 43.57 14.17 -28.27
C ILE A 42 42.97 12.81 -27.88
N LEU A 43 41.65 12.65 -28.00
CA LEU A 43 40.95 11.40 -27.71
C LEU A 43 41.28 10.27 -28.71
N GLU A 44 41.84 10.59 -29.87
CA GLU A 44 42.35 9.61 -30.85
C GLU A 44 43.82 9.25 -30.60
N LYS A 45 44.62 10.18 -30.07
CA LYS A 45 46.07 10.02 -29.91
C LYS A 45 46.49 9.57 -28.51
N SER A 46 45.65 9.80 -27.50
CA SER A 46 45.99 9.59 -26.09
C SER A 46 44.86 8.89 -25.34
N ARG A 47 45.22 8.11 -24.31
CA ARG A 47 44.26 7.55 -23.36
C ARG A 47 43.78 8.65 -22.41
N VAL A 48 42.47 8.83 -22.34
CA VAL A 48 41.76 9.75 -21.43
C VAL A 48 40.72 8.94 -20.67
N ASP A 49 40.70 9.05 -19.35
CA ASP A 49 39.74 8.34 -18.49
C ASP A 49 38.57 9.27 -18.08
N LEU A 50 38.79 10.59 -17.99
CA LEU A 50 37.78 11.59 -17.62
C LEU A 50 37.88 12.85 -18.51
N VAL A 51 36.74 13.39 -18.94
CA VAL A 51 36.68 14.70 -19.62
C VAL A 51 35.93 15.71 -18.74
N LEU A 52 36.57 16.85 -18.48
CA LEU A 52 35.94 18.04 -17.90
C LEU A 52 35.52 18.95 -19.05
N LEU A 53 34.21 19.06 -19.30
CA LEU A 53 33.67 19.59 -20.55
C LEU A 53 32.78 20.80 -20.33
N ASP A 54 33.17 21.97 -20.86
CA ASP A 54 32.25 23.11 -20.92
C ASP A 54 31.09 22.82 -21.89
N ILE A 55 29.88 23.16 -21.47
CA ILE A 55 28.68 23.07 -22.29
C ILE A 55 28.67 24.15 -23.38
N PHE A 56 29.07 25.38 -23.04
CA PHE A 56 28.84 26.55 -23.87
C PHE A 56 30.16 27.08 -24.43
N MET A 57 30.56 26.57 -25.60
CA MET A 57 31.70 27.13 -26.35
C MET A 57 31.19 27.94 -27.58
N PRO A 58 31.95 28.93 -28.09
CA PRO A 58 31.46 29.90 -29.08
C PRO A 58 31.06 29.32 -30.43
N GLU A 59 31.75 28.27 -30.88
CA GLU A 59 31.58 27.68 -32.22
C GLU A 59 30.88 26.32 -32.22
N GLU A 60 30.95 25.58 -31.10
CA GLU A 60 30.51 24.18 -30.97
C GLU A 60 29.91 23.98 -29.57
N THR A 61 28.93 23.10 -29.42
CA THR A 61 28.39 22.79 -28.08
C THR A 61 29.14 21.62 -27.44
N GLY A 62 29.35 21.64 -26.13
CA GLY A 62 29.92 20.49 -25.41
C GLY A 62 29.10 19.20 -25.61
N PHE A 63 27.81 19.32 -25.92
CA PHE A 63 26.96 18.19 -26.28
C PHE A 63 27.41 17.44 -27.54
N GLU A 64 28.00 18.13 -28.51
CA GLU A 64 28.51 17.51 -29.73
C GLU A 64 29.68 16.57 -29.43
N LEU A 65 30.59 16.97 -28.53
CA LEU A 65 31.67 16.11 -28.08
C LEU A 65 31.15 14.91 -27.27
N LEU A 66 30.19 15.14 -26.37
CA LEU A 66 29.54 14.06 -25.61
C LEU A 66 28.89 13.03 -26.56
N MET A 67 28.15 13.49 -27.57
CA MET A 67 27.55 12.60 -28.57
C MET A 67 28.60 11.86 -29.40
N TYR A 68 29.68 12.53 -29.81
CA TYR A 68 30.77 11.89 -30.53
C TYR A 68 31.41 10.76 -29.70
N ILE A 69 31.72 11.01 -28.42
CA ILE A 69 32.32 10.00 -27.52
C ILE A 69 31.39 8.78 -27.38
N ARG A 70 30.08 9.00 -27.20
CA ARG A 70 29.09 7.93 -27.03
C ARG A 70 28.84 7.14 -28.31
N ASN A 71 28.80 7.80 -29.47
CA ASN A 71 28.65 7.13 -30.78
C ASN A 71 29.85 6.28 -31.17
N GLN A 72 31.03 6.56 -30.62
CA GLN A 72 32.25 5.74 -30.84
C GLN A 72 32.39 4.63 -29.78
N GLU A 73 31.38 4.42 -28.94
CA GLU A 73 31.38 3.44 -27.84
C GLU A 73 32.61 3.55 -26.92
N LYS A 74 33.18 4.75 -26.77
CA LYS A 74 34.33 4.98 -25.89
C LYS A 74 33.85 5.06 -24.44
N GLU A 75 34.39 4.19 -23.58
CA GLU A 75 34.20 4.21 -22.12
C GLU A 75 34.99 5.36 -21.47
N ILE A 76 34.54 6.60 -21.69
CA ILE A 76 35.12 7.80 -21.10
C ILE A 76 34.06 8.50 -20.26
N ASP A 77 34.38 8.75 -19.01
CA ASP A 77 33.51 9.48 -18.09
C ASP A 77 33.58 10.98 -18.34
N ILE A 78 32.47 11.68 -18.14
CA ILE A 78 32.36 13.11 -18.42
C ILE A 78 31.76 13.83 -17.23
N ILE A 79 32.42 14.89 -16.77
CA ILE A 79 31.87 15.88 -15.84
C ILE A 79 31.62 17.16 -16.62
N MET A 80 30.34 17.57 -16.67
CA MET A 80 29.93 18.75 -17.43
C MET A 80 30.13 20.02 -16.60
N ILE A 81 30.75 21.03 -17.17
CA ILE A 81 30.94 22.34 -16.55
C ILE A 81 30.01 23.34 -17.23
N SER A 82 29.12 23.99 -16.49
CA SER A 82 28.07 24.85 -17.07
C SER A 82 27.83 26.11 -16.26
N ALA A 83 27.50 27.23 -16.91
CA ALA A 83 26.79 28.33 -16.25
C ALA A 83 25.29 27.97 -16.10
N VAL A 84 24.64 28.27 -14.96
CA VAL A 84 23.20 27.96 -14.68
C VAL A 84 22.29 28.93 -15.48
N HIS A 85 21.08 28.64 -15.99
CA HIS A 85 20.02 27.65 -15.72
C HIS A 85 19.30 27.21 -17.02
N ASP A 86 19.55 26.00 -17.52
CA ASP A 86 18.63 25.31 -18.43
C ASP A 86 18.46 23.85 -18.00
N MET A 87 17.31 23.54 -17.38
CA MET A 87 16.94 22.18 -16.98
C MET A 87 16.78 21.25 -18.20
N GLY A 88 16.56 21.78 -19.40
CA GLY A 88 16.51 21.00 -20.63
C GLY A 88 17.88 20.39 -20.98
N SER A 89 18.94 21.19 -20.91
CA SER A 89 20.32 20.76 -21.15
C SER A 89 20.81 19.76 -20.10
N ILE A 90 20.52 20.00 -18.81
CA ILE A 90 20.91 19.07 -17.72
C ILE A 90 20.20 17.71 -17.87
N LYS A 91 18.89 17.70 -18.20
CA LYS A 91 18.15 16.45 -18.45
C LYS A 91 18.70 15.68 -19.66
N LYS A 92 19.07 16.37 -20.74
CA LYS A 92 19.70 15.75 -21.92
C LYS A 92 21.05 15.14 -21.57
N ALA A 93 21.91 15.85 -20.82
CA ALA A 93 23.22 15.37 -20.39
C ALA A 93 23.13 14.09 -19.54
N LEU A 94 22.16 14.02 -18.62
CA LEU A 94 21.92 12.82 -17.80
C LEU A 94 21.51 11.61 -18.66
N HIS A 95 20.77 11.83 -19.75
CA HIS A 95 20.35 10.76 -20.66
C HIS A 95 21.52 10.13 -21.44
N TYR A 96 22.65 10.85 -21.58
CA TYR A 96 23.84 10.40 -22.29
C TYR A 96 24.97 9.92 -21.35
N GLY A 97 24.68 9.71 -20.06
CA GLY A 97 25.61 9.09 -19.12
C GLY A 97 26.77 9.98 -18.69
N VAL A 98 26.49 11.25 -18.35
CA VAL A 98 27.42 12.16 -17.66
C VAL A 98 27.49 11.80 -16.17
N VAL A 99 28.68 11.76 -15.57
CA VAL A 99 28.89 11.24 -14.20
C VAL A 99 28.72 12.28 -13.09
N ASP A 100 28.93 13.56 -13.39
CA ASP A 100 28.61 14.69 -12.50
C ASP A 100 28.55 16.03 -13.27
N TYR A 101 28.18 17.10 -12.57
CA TYR A 101 28.20 18.46 -13.12
C TYR A 101 28.81 19.48 -12.14
N LEU A 102 29.51 20.47 -12.70
CA LEU A 102 30.05 21.63 -12.00
C LEU A 102 29.41 22.91 -12.54
N ILE A 103 28.82 23.69 -11.65
CA ILE A 103 28.17 24.95 -11.99
C ILE A 103 29.16 26.10 -11.84
N LYS A 104 29.43 26.85 -12.91
CA LYS A 104 30.23 28.08 -12.89
C LYS A 104 29.41 29.23 -12.26
N PRO A 105 30.02 30.07 -11.40
CA PRO A 105 31.36 29.92 -10.82
C PRO A 105 31.36 28.87 -9.68
N PHE A 106 32.37 27.99 -9.64
CA PHE A 106 32.59 27.03 -8.55
C PHE A 106 33.91 27.32 -7.82
N THR A 107 33.98 26.95 -6.54
CA THR A 107 35.18 27.07 -5.71
C THR A 107 36.13 25.88 -5.93
N PHE A 108 37.41 26.03 -5.54
CA PHE A 108 38.36 24.91 -5.53
C PHE A 108 37.83 23.72 -4.71
N GLU A 109 37.23 23.97 -3.54
CA GLU A 109 36.68 22.90 -2.70
C GLU A 109 35.56 22.13 -3.42
N ARG A 110 34.68 22.83 -4.15
CA ARG A 110 33.62 22.15 -4.93
C ARG A 110 34.19 21.35 -6.11
N PHE A 111 35.21 21.87 -6.78
CA PHE A 111 35.91 21.14 -7.86
C PHE A 111 36.61 19.89 -7.31
N LYS A 112 37.31 20.03 -6.19
CA LYS A 112 37.98 18.94 -5.48
C LYS A 112 36.98 17.88 -4.99
N GLU A 113 35.83 18.29 -4.46
CA GLU A 113 34.77 17.39 -4.02
C GLU A 113 34.22 16.56 -5.19
N ALA A 114 33.91 17.18 -6.33
CA ALA A 114 33.42 16.47 -7.52
C ALA A 114 34.42 15.40 -8.01
N LEU A 115 35.71 15.75 -8.04
CA LEU A 115 36.77 14.79 -8.39
C LEU A 115 36.97 13.72 -7.32
N ALA A 116 36.86 14.05 -6.03
CA ALA A 116 36.97 13.08 -4.95
C ALA A 116 35.83 12.04 -5.01
N ILE A 117 34.57 12.50 -5.19
CA ILE A 117 33.39 11.64 -5.38
C ILE A 117 33.58 10.74 -6.60
N TYR A 118 34.07 11.29 -7.72
CA TYR A 118 34.34 10.50 -8.91
C TYR A 118 35.41 9.42 -8.67
N ARG A 119 36.51 9.76 -7.97
CA ARG A 119 37.56 8.81 -7.63
C ARG A 119 37.06 7.72 -6.68
N GLU A 120 36.23 8.06 -5.71
CA GLU A 120 35.59 7.10 -4.81
C GLU A 120 34.66 6.17 -5.57
N LYS A 121 33.83 6.69 -6.49
CA LYS A 121 32.98 5.87 -7.38
C LYS A 121 33.81 4.89 -8.21
N LEU A 122 34.92 5.34 -8.81
CA LEU A 122 35.81 4.46 -9.57
C LEU A 122 36.43 3.38 -8.68
N THR A 123 36.92 3.74 -7.50
CA THR A 123 37.51 2.80 -6.53
C THR A 123 36.47 1.77 -6.09
N PHE A 124 35.25 2.22 -5.79
CA PHE A 124 34.11 1.38 -5.41
C PHE A 124 33.70 0.43 -6.53
N MET A 125 33.68 0.90 -7.79
CA MET A 125 33.37 0.07 -8.97
C MET A 125 34.50 -0.90 -9.35
N THR A 126 35.75 -0.60 -9.04
CA THR A 126 36.89 -1.52 -9.30
C THR A 126 37.11 -2.53 -8.17
N GLU A 127 36.70 -2.22 -6.93
CA GLU A 127 36.91 -3.09 -5.77
C GLU A 127 35.70 -3.98 -5.41
N GLN A 128 34.49 -3.71 -5.93
CA GLN A 128 33.29 -4.50 -5.62
C GLN A 128 32.55 -4.99 -6.87
N GLN A 129 32.67 -6.29 -7.17
CA GLN A 129 31.87 -6.97 -8.19
C GLN A 129 30.38 -7.20 -7.80
N LYS A 130 29.92 -6.71 -6.63
CA LYS A 130 28.51 -6.79 -6.18
C LYS A 130 28.19 -5.64 -5.21
N ILE A 131 27.34 -4.70 -5.63
CA ILE A 131 26.77 -3.65 -4.77
C ILE A 131 25.30 -3.97 -4.48
N SER A 132 24.83 -3.69 -3.26
CA SER A 132 23.44 -3.91 -2.85
C SER A 132 22.57 -2.65 -3.02
N GLN A 133 21.27 -2.84 -3.26
CA GLN A 133 20.30 -1.78 -3.57
C GLN A 133 20.22 -0.68 -2.49
N SER A 134 20.42 -1.02 -1.21
CA SER A 134 20.34 -0.07 -0.09
C SER A 134 21.49 0.95 -0.06
N GLU A 135 22.66 0.56 -0.56
CA GLU A 135 23.82 1.45 -0.63
C GLU A 135 23.66 2.46 -1.77
N LEU A 136 23.01 2.04 -2.86
CA LEU A 136 22.64 2.89 -3.98
C LEU A 136 21.64 4.00 -3.57
N ASP A 137 20.65 3.64 -2.76
CA ASP A 137 19.61 4.58 -2.29
C ASP A 137 20.16 5.63 -1.32
N SER A 138 21.15 5.26 -0.52
CA SER A 138 21.83 6.14 0.43
C SER A 138 22.65 7.24 -0.27
N LEU A 139 23.25 6.91 -1.42
CA LEU A 139 24.04 7.83 -2.25
C LEU A 139 23.17 8.88 -2.98
N ILE A 140 21.92 8.53 -3.30
CA ILE A 140 20.97 9.42 -4.01
C ILE A 140 20.43 10.52 -3.08
N LEU A 141 20.35 10.26 -1.78
CA LEU A 141 19.69 11.12 -0.79
C LEU A 141 20.54 12.25 -0.19
N GLN A 142 21.86 12.30 -0.44
CA GLN A 142 22.74 13.32 0.18
C GLN A 142 22.76 14.70 -0.52
N LYS A 143 21.96 14.93 -1.58
CA LYS A 143 22.11 16.10 -2.48
C LYS A 143 21.48 17.43 -2.02
N GLU A 144 21.03 17.55 -0.77
CA GLU A 144 20.43 18.79 -0.27
C GLU A 144 21.20 19.39 0.91
N LYS A 145 22.17 20.29 0.64
CA LYS A 145 22.57 21.37 1.57
C LYS A 145 23.43 22.48 0.94
N ARG A 146 22.77 23.63 0.73
CA ARG A 146 23.15 25.06 0.87
C ARG A 146 24.55 25.57 0.44
N GLU A 147 24.58 26.41 -0.60
CA GLU A 147 25.65 27.36 -0.96
C GLU A 147 25.53 28.73 -0.22
N PRO A 148 26.62 29.50 -0.03
CA PRO A 148 26.59 30.86 0.54
C PRO A 148 26.41 31.99 -0.49
N ILE A 149 25.79 33.08 -0.04
CA ILE A 149 25.30 34.22 -0.83
C ILE A 149 26.33 35.36 -0.95
N VAL A 150 26.89 35.64 -2.14
CA VAL A 150 27.33 36.99 -2.58
C VAL A 150 27.42 37.09 -4.13
N THR A 151 26.33 36.90 -4.89
CA THR A 151 26.39 37.13 -6.36
C THR A 151 25.16 37.80 -6.99
N LYS A 152 24.09 38.09 -6.24
CA LYS A 152 22.94 38.83 -6.79
C LYS A 152 23.14 40.34 -6.72
N GLU A 153 22.90 41.04 -7.83
CA GLU A 153 22.85 42.51 -7.87
C GLU A 153 21.81 43.03 -6.86
N LEU A 154 22.19 44.08 -6.11
CA LEU A 154 21.26 44.73 -5.19
C LEU A 154 20.14 45.45 -5.95
N PRO A 155 18.87 45.32 -5.53
CA PRO A 155 17.78 46.06 -6.14
C PRO A 155 18.02 47.57 -6.10
N LYS A 156 17.54 48.29 -7.13
CA LYS A 156 17.66 49.76 -7.22
C LYS A 156 17.19 50.44 -5.93
N GLY A 157 18.07 51.26 -5.35
CA GLY A 157 17.82 51.99 -4.11
C GLY A 157 18.30 51.30 -2.83
N LEU A 158 18.90 50.11 -2.92
CA LEU A 158 19.63 49.47 -1.83
C LEU A 158 21.15 49.60 -2.06
N THR A 159 21.92 49.82 -1.00
CA THR A 159 23.38 49.94 -1.07
C THR A 159 24.07 48.80 -0.34
N LYS A 160 25.22 48.35 -0.87
CA LYS A 160 26.06 47.30 -0.24
C LYS A 160 26.43 47.65 1.20
N GLN A 161 26.78 48.92 1.44
CA GLN A 161 27.16 49.43 2.77
C GLN A 161 26.04 49.29 3.80
N THR A 162 24.80 49.63 3.42
CA THR A 162 23.65 49.51 4.33
C THR A 162 23.27 48.05 4.55
N LEU A 163 23.35 47.22 3.50
CA LEU A 163 23.11 45.78 3.62
C LEU A 163 24.10 45.14 4.59
N GLN A 164 25.38 45.52 4.51
CA GLN A 164 26.45 45.02 5.38
C GLN A 164 26.22 45.45 6.85
N LEU A 165 25.83 46.70 7.07
CA LEU A 165 25.48 47.20 8.41
C LEU A 165 24.30 46.42 9.03
N ILE A 166 23.28 46.10 8.23
CA ILE A 166 22.13 45.30 8.68
C ILE A 166 22.56 43.86 8.94
N TRP A 167 23.42 43.31 8.10
CA TRP A 167 23.96 41.95 8.24
C TRP A 167 24.72 41.77 9.54
N GLU A 168 25.65 42.67 9.86
CA GLU A 168 26.41 42.66 11.12
C GLU A 168 25.49 42.68 12.35
N LYS A 169 24.39 43.44 12.28
CA LYS A 169 23.40 43.46 13.36
C LYS A 169 22.62 42.15 13.46
N ILE A 170 22.24 41.55 12.33
CA ILE A 170 21.59 40.23 12.32
C ILE A 170 22.51 39.16 12.90
N GLU A 171 23.80 39.13 12.53
CA GLU A 171 24.77 38.18 13.08
C GLU A 171 24.98 38.40 14.58
N SER A 172 25.04 39.65 15.04
CA SER A 172 25.19 39.97 16.46
C SER A 172 24.01 39.49 17.34
N LEU A 173 22.86 39.18 16.74
CA LEU A 173 21.69 38.68 17.44
C LEU A 173 21.74 37.15 17.69
N ASN A 174 22.76 36.42 17.21
CA ASN A 174 22.98 34.99 17.46
C ASN A 174 21.71 34.13 17.28
N GLY A 175 20.94 34.37 16.21
CA GLY A 175 19.71 33.62 15.91
C GLY A 175 18.47 34.05 16.69
N ARG A 176 18.54 35.12 17.49
CA ARG A 176 17.37 35.72 18.16
C ARG A 176 16.44 36.39 17.14
N THR A 177 15.14 36.25 17.35
CA THR A 177 14.11 36.92 16.55
C THR A 177 14.08 38.43 16.79
N PHE A 178 13.88 39.23 15.74
CA PHE A 178 13.78 40.69 15.77
C PHE A 178 12.60 41.22 14.94
N THR A 179 12.05 42.37 15.32
CA THR A 179 11.07 43.07 14.49
C THR A 179 11.75 44.07 13.53
N THR A 180 11.07 44.49 12.48
CA THR A 180 11.57 45.58 11.61
C THR A 180 11.76 46.88 12.37
N ASP A 181 10.99 47.12 13.44
CA ASP A 181 11.10 48.33 14.26
C ASP A 181 12.33 48.26 15.17
N GLU A 182 12.59 47.11 15.80
CA GLU A 182 13.81 46.88 16.57
C GLU A 182 15.06 46.99 15.69
N MET A 183 15.05 46.38 14.51
CA MET A 183 16.17 46.45 13.58
C MET A 183 16.38 47.87 13.02
N ALA A 184 15.29 48.65 12.84
CA ALA A 184 15.38 50.06 12.47
C ALA A 184 16.03 50.91 13.57
N GLN A 185 15.70 50.65 14.83
CA GLN A 185 16.35 51.31 15.97
C GLN A 185 17.83 50.90 16.10
N LEU A 186 18.16 49.62 15.93
CA LEU A 186 19.53 49.10 16.06
C LEU A 186 20.49 49.59 14.97
N VAL A 187 19.97 49.78 13.75
CA VAL A 187 20.75 50.20 12.57
C VAL A 187 20.69 51.72 12.39
N GLY A 188 19.69 52.40 12.96
CA GLY A 188 19.53 53.85 12.87
C GLY A 188 18.98 54.33 11.53
N ILE A 189 18.22 53.48 10.82
CA ILE A 189 17.59 53.83 9.53
C ILE A 189 16.07 53.60 9.57
N SER A 190 15.34 54.19 8.63
CA SER A 190 13.89 54.08 8.62
C SER A 190 13.41 52.62 8.56
N ARG A 191 12.30 52.32 9.23
CA ARG A 191 11.62 51.02 9.16
C ARG A 191 11.34 50.58 7.72
N VAL A 192 10.98 51.53 6.86
CA VAL A 192 10.70 51.28 5.44
C VAL A 192 11.97 50.83 4.71
N SER A 193 13.13 51.41 5.03
CA SER A 193 14.43 51.00 4.50
C SER A 193 14.80 49.60 4.99
N ILE A 194 14.77 49.34 6.30
CA ILE A 194 15.03 48.00 6.87
C ILE A 194 14.17 46.94 6.21
N ARG A 195 12.88 47.22 6.03
CA ARG A 195 11.95 46.28 5.40
C ARG A 195 12.40 45.88 4.01
N LYS A 196 12.91 46.80 3.19
CA LYS A 196 13.43 46.50 1.85
C LYS A 196 14.65 45.56 1.89
N TYR A 197 15.58 45.78 2.82
CA TYR A 197 16.76 44.93 2.99
C TYR A 197 16.42 43.55 3.56
N VAL A 198 15.55 43.47 4.58
CA VAL A 198 15.06 42.21 5.13
C VAL A 198 14.30 41.41 4.08
N MET A 199 13.48 42.06 3.24
CA MET A 199 12.80 41.41 2.12
C MET A 199 13.80 40.86 1.09
N PHE A 200 14.80 41.64 0.70
CA PHE A 200 15.86 41.17 -0.20
C PHE A 200 16.63 39.96 0.38
N LEU A 201 17.00 40.01 1.65
CA LEU A 201 17.66 38.90 2.36
C LEU A 201 16.77 37.66 2.47
N THR A 202 15.46 37.82 2.65
CA THR A 202 14.49 36.71 2.66
C THR A 202 14.33 36.12 1.25
N GLU A 203 14.25 36.98 0.22
CA GLU A 203 14.08 36.59 -1.19
C GLU A 203 15.26 35.77 -1.71
N ILE A 204 16.48 36.09 -1.26
CA ILE A 204 17.69 35.32 -1.58
C ILE A 204 17.94 34.16 -0.61
N GLY A 205 16.97 33.83 0.26
CA GLY A 205 17.01 32.65 1.11
C GLY A 205 17.96 32.73 2.32
N ILE A 206 18.51 33.92 2.62
CA ILE A 206 19.37 34.13 3.79
C ILE A 206 18.55 34.08 5.10
N LEU A 207 17.38 34.73 5.10
CA LEU A 207 16.47 34.76 6.24
C LEU A 207 15.37 33.71 6.01
N GLU A 208 15.54 32.53 6.60
CA GLU A 208 14.52 31.47 6.56
C GLU A 208 13.50 31.56 7.70
N ASN A 209 12.28 31.13 7.37
CA ASN A 209 11.06 31.17 8.16
C ASN A 209 11.15 30.42 9.50
N LYS A 210 11.48 31.14 10.57
CA LYS A 210 10.86 31.00 11.91
C LYS A 210 10.65 32.36 12.58
N MET A 211 10.08 33.32 11.86
CA MET A 211 9.72 34.62 12.44
C MET A 211 8.37 35.11 11.90
N PHE A 212 7.40 35.19 12.81
CA PHE A 212 6.05 35.67 12.57
C PHE A 212 6.05 37.07 11.94
N ILE A 213 5.44 37.20 10.76
CA ILE A 213 4.90 38.47 10.26
C ILE A 213 3.40 38.29 10.05
N HIS A 214 2.61 38.90 10.93
CA HIS A 214 1.17 39.05 10.74
C HIS A 214 0.89 39.94 9.52
N ARG A 215 0.51 39.26 8.42
CA ARG A 215 -0.15 39.67 7.15
C ARG A 215 0.66 39.15 5.96
N ARG A 216 0.25 37.95 5.50
CA ARG A 216 0.76 37.21 4.34
C ARG A 216 0.83 38.09 3.09
N PHE A 217 2.04 38.38 2.62
CA PHE A 217 2.34 38.39 1.19
C PHE A 217 3.15 37.12 0.93
N HIS A 218 2.51 36.09 0.35
CA HIS A 218 3.23 34.91 -0.11
C HIS A 218 4.01 35.31 -1.35
N PHE A 219 5.34 35.34 -1.25
CA PHE A 219 6.17 35.17 -2.44
C PHE A 219 5.91 33.77 -2.96
N MET A 220 5.31 33.67 -4.15
CA MET A 220 4.99 32.38 -4.79
C MET A 220 6.28 31.67 -5.14
N ASN A 221 6.57 30.55 -4.47
CA ASN A 221 7.49 29.56 -5.00
C ASN A 221 6.94 29.13 -6.38
N PRO A 222 7.68 29.28 -7.50
CA PRO A 222 7.21 28.89 -8.82
C PRO A 222 6.76 27.42 -8.88
N ASN A 223 7.35 26.57 -8.04
CA ASN A 223 7.01 25.15 -7.93
C ASN A 223 5.68 24.88 -7.20
N ASN A 224 5.11 25.87 -6.50
CA ASN A 224 3.86 25.74 -5.74
C ASN A 224 2.70 26.54 -6.36
N ARG A 225 2.79 26.88 -7.66
CA ARG A 225 1.70 27.58 -8.37
C ARG A 225 0.54 26.61 -8.60
N LEU A 226 -0.68 27.07 -8.33
CA LEU A 226 -1.89 26.33 -8.69
C LEU A 226 -2.03 26.30 -10.22
N THR A 227 -2.33 25.13 -10.77
CA THR A 227 -2.57 24.94 -12.20
C THR A 227 -3.90 24.23 -12.44
N THR A 228 -4.42 24.36 -13.66
CA THR A 228 -5.43 23.46 -14.21
C THR A 228 -4.82 22.08 -14.50
N ASN A 229 -5.65 21.09 -14.83
CA ASN A 229 -5.15 19.77 -15.23
C ASN A 229 -4.42 19.79 -16.59
N GLN A 230 -4.65 20.83 -17.41
CA GLN A 230 -3.87 21.12 -18.62
C GLN A 230 -2.50 21.77 -18.33
N GLY A 231 -2.18 22.03 -17.05
CA GLY A 231 -0.93 22.66 -16.64
C GLY A 231 -0.91 24.20 -16.76
N ALA A 232 -2.04 24.83 -17.09
CA ALA A 232 -2.12 26.29 -17.19
C ALA A 232 -2.16 26.93 -15.78
N PRO A 233 -1.36 27.96 -15.48
CA PRO A 233 -1.39 28.63 -14.18
C PRO A 233 -2.75 29.29 -13.89
N VAL A 234 -3.24 29.16 -12.65
CA VAL A 234 -4.50 29.76 -12.20
C VAL A 234 -4.23 31.13 -11.57
N GLY A 235 -4.78 32.19 -12.17
CA GLY A 235 -4.60 33.57 -11.70
C GLY A 235 -5.48 33.96 -10.50
N ASP A 236 -6.69 33.41 -10.41
CA ASP A 236 -7.63 33.62 -9.30
C ASP A 236 -8.41 32.31 -9.05
N ASN A 237 -8.43 31.87 -7.80
CA ASN A 237 -9.16 30.67 -7.35
C ASN A 237 -10.22 31.01 -6.29
N GLN A 238 -10.48 32.31 -6.08
CA GLN A 238 -11.44 32.84 -5.11
C GLN A 238 -12.71 33.31 -5.80
N ASN A 239 -12.60 33.81 -7.04
CA ASN A 239 -13.71 34.42 -7.79
C ASN A 239 -13.91 33.74 -9.14
N SER A 240 -15.16 33.44 -9.48
CA SER A 240 -15.55 33.04 -10.83
C SER A 240 -15.58 34.24 -11.79
N ARG A 241 -15.48 33.98 -13.09
CA ARG A 241 -15.63 34.99 -14.13
C ARG A 241 -17.11 35.36 -14.32
N THR A 242 -17.45 36.63 -14.11
CA THR A 242 -18.83 37.15 -14.16
C THR A 242 -18.98 38.36 -15.08
N ALA A 243 -20.21 38.64 -15.52
CA ALA A 243 -20.57 39.86 -16.25
C ALA A 243 -20.58 41.10 -15.32
N GLY A 244 -19.39 41.58 -14.94
CA GLY A 244 -19.22 42.63 -13.93
C GLY A 244 -19.31 42.08 -12.49
N ARG A 245 -19.03 42.92 -11.50
CA ARG A 245 -18.84 42.49 -10.08
C ARG A 245 -20.04 41.82 -9.41
N ARG A 246 -21.25 41.96 -9.96
CA ARG A 246 -22.51 41.40 -9.43
C ARG A 246 -23.33 40.68 -10.51
N GLY A 247 -22.74 40.44 -11.68
CA GLY A 247 -23.43 39.77 -12.78
C GLY A 247 -23.33 38.25 -12.68
N SER A 248 -24.00 37.57 -13.61
CA SER A 248 -24.00 36.10 -13.71
C SER A 248 -22.62 35.55 -14.09
N VAL A 249 -22.35 34.31 -13.69
CA VAL A 249 -21.16 33.53 -14.09
C VAL A 249 -21.21 33.21 -15.58
N LEU A 250 -20.06 33.29 -16.25
CA LEU A 250 -19.91 33.00 -17.66
C LEU A 250 -19.38 31.57 -17.88
N LEU A 251 -19.91 30.87 -18.89
CA LEU A 251 -19.49 29.51 -19.24
C LEU A 251 -18.02 29.43 -19.72
N GLU A 252 -17.44 30.55 -20.16
CA GLU A 252 -16.03 30.64 -20.57
C GLU A 252 -15.03 30.60 -19.39
N ASP A 253 -15.50 30.46 -18.15
CA ASP A 253 -14.64 30.19 -16.98
C ASP A 253 -14.17 28.73 -16.97
N TYR A 254 -13.14 28.43 -17.76
CA TYR A 254 -12.59 27.08 -17.87
C TYR A 254 -12.13 26.50 -16.52
N HIS A 255 -11.48 27.30 -15.68
CA HIS A 255 -10.98 26.85 -14.37
C HIS A 255 -12.13 26.42 -13.46
N LEU A 256 -13.21 27.21 -13.41
CA LEU A 256 -14.42 26.83 -12.66
C LEU A 256 -15.01 25.51 -13.18
N VAL A 257 -15.21 25.40 -14.50
CA VAL A 257 -15.85 24.24 -15.12
C VAL A 257 -15.01 22.97 -14.91
N GLU A 258 -13.70 23.02 -15.17
CA GLU A 258 -12.81 21.86 -14.99
C GLU A 258 -12.76 21.41 -13.52
N LYS A 259 -12.58 22.35 -12.59
CA LYS A 259 -12.47 22.06 -11.17
C LYS A 259 -13.75 21.42 -10.60
N LEU A 260 -14.91 21.97 -10.92
CA LEU A 260 -16.20 21.40 -10.48
C LEU A 260 -16.47 20.05 -11.14
N ALA A 261 -16.20 19.91 -12.45
CA ALA A 261 -16.43 18.64 -13.14
C ALA A 261 -15.59 17.48 -12.59
N HIS A 262 -14.36 17.75 -12.12
CA HIS A 262 -13.54 16.76 -11.44
C HIS A 262 -14.07 16.46 -10.02
N PHE A 263 -14.41 17.50 -9.25
CA PHE A 263 -15.03 17.36 -7.91
C PHE A 263 -16.28 16.47 -7.94
N ASP A 264 -17.16 16.69 -8.91
CA ASP A 264 -18.40 15.93 -9.10
C ASP A 264 -18.17 14.43 -9.38
N ARG A 265 -16.93 14.04 -9.71
CA ARG A 265 -16.53 12.67 -10.09
C ARG A 265 -15.49 12.06 -9.17
N GLU A 266 -15.25 12.66 -8.00
CA GLU A 266 -14.30 12.11 -7.01
C GLU A 266 -14.76 10.76 -6.42
N ARG A 267 -16.06 10.48 -6.40
CA ARG A 267 -16.60 9.24 -5.81
C ARG A 267 -16.63 8.13 -6.85
N ILE A 268 -16.02 7.01 -6.50
CA ILE A 268 -16.21 5.71 -7.16
C ILE A 268 -17.18 4.86 -6.32
N PRO A 269 -17.75 3.78 -6.87
CA PRO A 269 -18.52 2.84 -6.06
C PRO A 269 -17.68 2.31 -4.90
N GLU A 270 -18.26 2.23 -3.71
CA GLU A 270 -17.63 1.51 -2.60
C GLU A 270 -17.59 0.00 -2.88
N ARG A 271 -16.85 -0.75 -2.06
CA ARG A 271 -16.92 -2.22 -2.11
C ARG A 271 -18.32 -2.67 -1.67
N VAL A 272 -18.92 -3.64 -2.37
CA VAL A 272 -20.27 -4.16 -2.05
C VAL A 272 -20.37 -4.71 -0.62
N VAL A 273 -19.27 -5.29 -0.14
CA VAL A 273 -19.02 -5.70 1.26
C VAL A 273 -17.63 -5.21 1.66
N HIS A 274 -17.37 -5.08 2.96
CA HIS A 274 -16.10 -4.56 3.47
C HIS A 274 -15.79 -3.11 3.03
N ALA A 275 -16.82 -2.29 2.90
CA ALA A 275 -16.72 -0.90 2.46
C ALA A 275 -15.88 -0.05 3.42
N ARG A 276 -16.20 -0.09 4.72
CA ARG A 276 -15.42 0.59 5.78
C ARG A 276 -14.13 -0.18 6.08
N GLY A 277 -12.98 0.51 6.06
CA GLY A 277 -11.70 -0.11 6.39
C GLY A 277 -10.52 0.84 6.43
N ALA A 278 -9.38 0.30 6.86
CA ALA A 278 -8.08 0.99 6.97
C ALA A 278 -6.99 0.14 6.31
N GLY A 279 -5.94 0.77 5.80
CA GLY A 279 -4.83 0.04 5.18
C GLY A 279 -3.46 0.59 5.57
N ALA A 280 -2.46 -0.27 5.47
CA ALA A 280 -1.07 0.05 5.78
C ALA A 280 -0.12 -0.82 4.95
N HIS A 281 1.07 -0.28 4.69
CA HIS A 281 2.18 -1.01 4.10
C HIS A 281 3.02 -1.68 5.17
N GLY A 282 3.74 -2.71 4.77
CA GLY A 282 4.65 -3.43 5.66
C GLY A 282 5.61 -4.35 4.92
N VAL A 283 6.25 -5.21 5.69
CA VAL A 283 7.14 -6.26 5.21
C VAL A 283 6.80 -7.57 5.91
N PHE A 284 6.75 -8.65 5.15
CA PHE A 284 6.74 -10.02 5.66
C PHE A 284 8.15 -10.60 5.57
N VAL A 285 8.62 -11.24 6.65
CA VAL A 285 9.92 -11.90 6.71
C VAL A 285 9.71 -13.39 6.95
N THR A 286 10.14 -14.22 6.01
CA THR A 286 10.10 -15.68 6.16
C THR A 286 11.05 -16.11 7.28
N LYS A 287 10.54 -16.82 8.29
CA LYS A 287 11.32 -17.28 9.43
C LYS A 287 11.73 -18.75 9.29
N ASN A 288 10.83 -19.59 8.76
CA ASN A 288 11.11 -20.99 8.49
C ASN A 288 10.82 -21.27 7.01
N SER A 289 11.75 -21.95 6.32
CA SER A 289 11.58 -22.35 4.92
C SER A 289 10.42 -23.34 4.75
N MET A 290 9.51 -23.05 3.82
CA MET A 290 8.36 -23.92 3.50
C MET A 290 8.57 -24.81 2.27
N LYS A 291 9.82 -24.92 1.78
CA LYS A 291 10.20 -25.71 0.59
C LYS A 291 9.71 -27.16 0.58
N GLN A 292 9.52 -27.75 1.77
CA GLN A 292 9.01 -29.11 1.92
C GLN A 292 7.55 -29.25 1.44
N TYR A 293 6.77 -28.17 1.54
CA TYR A 293 5.34 -28.15 1.23
C TYR A 293 5.00 -27.32 -0.01
N THR A 294 5.71 -26.22 -0.27
CA THR A 294 5.43 -25.31 -1.40
C THR A 294 6.69 -24.87 -2.14
N LYS A 295 6.59 -24.69 -3.46
CA LYS A 295 7.61 -24.08 -4.32
C LYS A 295 7.51 -22.55 -4.42
N ALA A 296 6.58 -21.91 -3.70
CA ALA A 296 6.39 -20.46 -3.74
C ALA A 296 7.68 -19.71 -3.35
N ALA A 297 8.19 -18.88 -4.26
CA ALA A 297 9.51 -18.27 -4.16
C ALA A 297 9.78 -17.54 -2.84
N PHE A 298 8.81 -16.74 -2.37
CA PHE A 298 8.95 -15.91 -1.17
C PHE A 298 9.09 -16.70 0.14
N LEU A 299 8.80 -18.01 0.14
CA LEU A 299 8.87 -18.89 1.30
C LEU A 299 10.04 -19.89 1.25
N GLN A 300 10.93 -19.77 0.26
CA GLN A 300 12.00 -20.76 0.08
C GLN A 300 13.15 -20.57 1.08
N ASN A 301 13.52 -19.33 1.40
CA ASN A 301 14.67 -19.03 2.25
C ASN A 301 14.26 -18.26 3.50
N GLU A 302 14.91 -18.56 4.61
CA GLU A 302 14.78 -17.80 5.85
C GLU A 302 15.41 -16.42 5.67
N GLY A 303 14.79 -15.40 6.26
CA GLY A 303 15.18 -14.00 6.09
C GLY A 303 14.70 -13.35 4.79
N THR A 304 14.02 -14.07 3.90
CA THR A 304 13.43 -13.46 2.70
C THR A 304 12.39 -12.41 3.11
N GLU A 305 12.66 -11.15 2.77
CA GLU A 305 11.74 -10.04 2.94
C GLU A 305 10.83 -9.90 1.72
N THR A 306 9.54 -9.74 1.96
CA THR A 306 8.52 -9.54 0.92
C THR A 306 7.69 -8.33 1.29
N PRO A 307 7.67 -7.28 0.46
CA PRO A 307 6.79 -6.13 0.69
C PRO A 307 5.32 -6.57 0.71
N VAL A 308 4.54 -5.97 1.60
CA VAL A 308 3.10 -6.23 1.72
C VAL A 308 2.27 -4.97 1.80
N PHE A 309 1.02 -5.09 1.35
CA PHE A 309 -0.04 -4.14 1.67
C PHE A 309 -1.20 -4.86 2.35
N VAL A 310 -1.67 -4.33 3.47
CA VAL A 310 -2.77 -4.90 4.25
C VAL A 310 -3.94 -3.94 4.29
N ARG A 311 -5.15 -4.48 4.14
CA ARG A 311 -6.39 -3.75 4.42
C ARG A 311 -7.25 -4.51 5.43
N PHE A 312 -7.57 -3.84 6.52
CA PHE A 312 -8.56 -4.27 7.50
C PHE A 312 -9.91 -3.62 7.22
N SER A 313 -11.00 -4.24 7.67
CA SER A 313 -12.35 -3.71 7.41
C SER A 313 -13.41 -4.32 8.32
N THR A 314 -14.57 -3.67 8.45
CA THR A 314 -15.83 -4.36 8.83
C THR A 314 -16.41 -5.05 7.59
N VAL A 315 -17.67 -5.51 7.58
CA VAL A 315 -18.28 -6.22 6.42
C VAL A 315 -19.52 -5.52 5.88
N ILE A 316 -20.52 -5.29 6.73
CA ILE A 316 -21.91 -5.14 6.27
C ILE A 316 -22.27 -3.71 5.84
N HIS A 317 -21.90 -2.72 6.66
CA HIS A 317 -22.31 -1.34 6.44
C HIS A 317 -21.34 -0.58 5.51
N GLY A 318 -21.84 0.52 4.94
CA GLY A 318 -21.11 1.31 3.94
C GLY A 318 -19.97 2.16 4.50
N GLN A 319 -19.33 2.93 3.62
CA GLN A 319 -18.33 3.93 3.97
C GLN A 319 -18.92 4.95 4.95
N GLY A 320 -18.26 5.12 6.10
CA GLY A 320 -18.72 6.03 7.18
C GLY A 320 -19.47 5.34 8.32
N SER A 321 -19.69 4.02 8.24
CA SER A 321 -20.24 3.25 9.36
C SER A 321 -19.26 3.13 10.54
N PRO A 322 -19.76 2.95 11.78
CA PRO A 322 -18.91 2.78 12.96
C PRO A 322 -18.12 1.47 12.95
N GLU A 323 -16.83 1.55 13.29
CA GLU A 323 -15.94 0.38 13.40
C GLU A 323 -16.17 -0.46 14.67
N THR A 324 -17.07 0.00 15.54
CA THR A 324 -17.52 -0.68 16.76
C THR A 324 -18.63 -1.70 16.51
N ALA A 325 -19.21 -1.75 15.31
CA ALA A 325 -20.29 -2.66 14.98
C ALA A 325 -19.88 -4.14 15.17
N ARG A 326 -20.80 -4.97 15.68
CA ARG A 326 -20.61 -6.42 15.75
C ARG A 326 -20.60 -6.98 14.33
N ASP A 327 -19.46 -7.50 13.90
CA ASP A 327 -19.25 -7.89 12.50
C ASP A 327 -17.96 -8.74 12.41
N PRO A 328 -17.79 -9.64 11.43
CA PRO A 328 -16.45 -10.09 11.08
C PRO A 328 -15.57 -8.90 10.71
N ARG A 329 -14.26 -9.07 10.82
CA ARG A 329 -13.27 -8.10 10.35
C ARG A 329 -12.50 -8.72 9.20
N GLY A 330 -12.47 -8.01 8.07
CA GLY A 330 -11.63 -8.40 6.95
C GLY A 330 -10.15 -8.24 7.31
N PHE A 331 -9.33 -9.20 6.90
CA PHE A 331 -7.88 -9.20 7.05
C PHE A 331 -7.27 -9.63 5.71
N ALA A 332 -7.15 -8.68 4.78
CA ALA A 332 -6.61 -8.93 3.44
C ALA A 332 -5.15 -8.52 3.34
N VAL A 333 -4.28 -9.43 2.92
CA VAL A 333 -2.83 -9.22 2.76
C VAL A 333 -2.45 -9.48 1.31
N LYS A 334 -1.81 -8.50 0.67
CA LYS A 334 -1.18 -8.61 -0.65
C LYS A 334 0.32 -8.70 -0.46
N PHE A 335 0.94 -9.74 -1.00
CA PHE A 335 2.38 -9.93 -1.07
C PHE A 335 2.86 -9.56 -2.47
N TYR A 336 3.82 -8.64 -2.56
CA TYR A 336 4.47 -8.30 -3.82
C TYR A 336 5.69 -9.21 -4.02
N THR A 337 5.47 -10.40 -4.59
CA THR A 337 6.52 -11.41 -4.76
C THR A 337 7.23 -11.26 -6.11
N GLU A 338 8.35 -11.96 -6.28
CA GLU A 338 9.09 -12.00 -7.55
C GLU A 338 8.35 -12.74 -8.68
N GLU A 339 7.39 -13.61 -8.33
CA GLU A 339 6.58 -14.38 -9.28
C GLU A 339 5.16 -13.80 -9.45
N GLY A 340 4.94 -12.56 -8.99
CA GLY A 340 3.66 -11.86 -9.07
C GLY A 340 3.05 -11.54 -7.71
N ASN A 341 1.86 -10.96 -7.72
CA ASN A 341 1.14 -10.66 -6.48
C ASN A 341 0.44 -11.92 -5.95
N TYR A 342 0.60 -12.19 -4.65
CA TYR A 342 -0.15 -13.21 -3.94
C TYR A 342 -1.09 -12.57 -2.92
N ASP A 343 -2.38 -12.90 -2.95
CA ASP A 343 -3.37 -12.32 -2.04
C ASP A 343 -3.95 -13.37 -1.07
N ILE A 344 -3.72 -13.18 0.23
CA ILE A 344 -4.47 -13.87 1.29
C ILE A 344 -5.63 -12.97 1.71
N VAL A 345 -6.83 -13.26 1.21
CA VAL A 345 -8.04 -12.46 1.50
C VAL A 345 -8.84 -13.10 2.62
N GLY A 346 -8.36 -12.90 3.84
CA GLY A 346 -8.87 -13.52 5.06
C GLY A 346 -9.86 -12.67 5.87
N ASN A 347 -10.24 -13.22 7.02
CA ASN A 347 -11.02 -12.57 8.08
C ASN A 347 -10.36 -12.81 9.44
N HIS A 348 -10.78 -12.10 10.49
CA HIS A 348 -10.30 -12.31 11.85
C HIS A 348 -10.94 -13.51 12.56
N LEU A 349 -11.98 -14.11 11.99
CA LEU A 349 -12.60 -15.34 12.48
C LEU A 349 -12.22 -16.50 11.56
N PRO A 350 -12.02 -17.72 12.11
CA PRO A 350 -11.44 -18.85 11.35
C PRO A 350 -12.44 -19.58 10.45
N VAL A 351 -13.73 -19.26 10.55
CA VAL A 351 -14.82 -19.89 9.81
C VAL A 351 -15.74 -18.86 9.17
N PHE A 352 -16.67 -19.31 8.33
CA PHE A 352 -17.67 -18.48 7.69
C PHE A 352 -19.11 -18.96 7.95
N PHE A 353 -20.11 -18.14 7.63
CA PHE A 353 -21.53 -18.45 7.87
C PHE A 353 -22.09 -19.54 6.95
N ILE A 354 -21.51 -19.68 5.76
CA ILE A 354 -22.00 -20.56 4.69
C ILE A 354 -20.82 -21.32 4.09
N ARG A 355 -21.13 -22.43 3.42
CA ARG A 355 -20.14 -23.30 2.76
C ARG A 355 -20.16 -23.27 1.24
N ASP A 356 -21.12 -22.57 0.64
CA ASP A 356 -21.31 -22.52 -0.80
C ASP A 356 -21.55 -21.07 -1.26
N ALA A 357 -20.78 -20.62 -2.25
CA ALA A 357 -20.81 -19.25 -2.73
C ALA A 357 -22.16 -18.82 -3.32
N ILE A 358 -23.00 -19.76 -3.78
CA ILE A 358 -24.32 -19.42 -4.31
C ILE A 358 -25.21 -18.70 -3.29
N LYS A 359 -25.00 -18.97 -1.99
CA LYS A 359 -25.73 -18.35 -0.88
C LYS A 359 -25.15 -17.01 -0.44
N PHE A 360 -23.99 -16.59 -0.97
CA PHE A 360 -23.31 -15.38 -0.53
C PHE A 360 -24.17 -14.11 -0.73
N PRO A 361 -24.82 -13.88 -1.88
CA PRO A 361 -25.70 -12.72 -2.04
C PRO A 361 -26.89 -12.75 -1.09
N ASP A 362 -27.51 -13.91 -0.87
CA ASP A 362 -28.65 -14.05 0.06
C ASP A 362 -28.25 -13.71 1.50
N MET A 363 -27.11 -14.24 1.95
CA MET A 363 -26.53 -13.95 3.26
C MET A 363 -26.19 -12.46 3.42
N VAL A 364 -25.57 -11.85 2.42
CA VAL A 364 -25.24 -10.42 2.46
C VAL A 364 -26.51 -9.58 2.48
N HIS A 365 -27.52 -9.92 1.68
CA HIS A 365 -28.79 -9.21 1.67
C HIS A 365 -29.51 -9.30 3.03
N SER A 366 -29.52 -10.46 3.68
CA SER A 366 -30.17 -10.62 4.99
C SER A 366 -29.47 -9.79 6.08
N LEU A 367 -28.14 -9.72 6.04
CA LEU A 367 -27.31 -8.96 6.98
C LEU A 367 -27.32 -7.44 6.71
N LYS A 368 -27.32 -7.00 5.44
CA LYS A 368 -27.34 -5.57 5.08
C LYS A 368 -28.62 -4.88 5.55
N PRO A 369 -28.60 -3.54 5.66
CA PRO A 369 -29.80 -2.76 5.91
C PRO A 369 -30.96 -3.15 4.98
N ALA A 370 -32.17 -3.22 5.54
CA ALA A 370 -33.34 -3.65 4.81
C ALA A 370 -33.67 -2.66 3.67
N PRO A 371 -34.16 -3.14 2.51
CA PRO A 371 -34.34 -2.30 1.32
C PRO A 371 -35.45 -1.25 1.45
N ASP A 372 -36.37 -1.42 2.40
CA ASP A 372 -37.49 -0.52 2.67
C ASP A 372 -37.17 0.56 3.71
N THR A 373 -36.37 0.23 4.72
CA THR A 373 -36.06 1.11 5.86
C THR A 373 -34.63 1.64 5.87
N ASN A 374 -33.73 1.01 5.11
CA ASN A 374 -32.29 1.26 5.15
C ASN A 374 -31.69 1.13 6.56
N ILE A 375 -32.29 0.26 7.40
CA ILE A 375 -31.83 -0.08 8.74
C ILE A 375 -31.58 -1.59 8.80
N GLN A 376 -30.48 -2.02 9.42
CA GLN A 376 -30.24 -3.44 9.69
C GLN A 376 -31.25 -3.94 10.72
N THR A 377 -31.96 -5.02 10.42
CA THR A 377 -32.98 -5.59 11.30
C THR A 377 -32.65 -7.05 11.66
N PRO A 378 -32.58 -7.40 12.96
CA PRO A 378 -32.26 -8.76 13.40
C PRO A 378 -33.15 -9.85 12.81
N ASP A 379 -34.45 -9.59 12.68
CA ASP A 379 -35.41 -10.54 12.13
C ASP A 379 -35.00 -11.08 10.75
N ARG A 380 -34.43 -10.23 9.88
CA ARG A 380 -34.04 -10.62 8.51
C ARG A 380 -32.86 -11.57 8.47
N TYR A 381 -31.79 -11.28 9.19
CA TYR A 381 -30.64 -12.17 9.18
C TYR A 381 -30.84 -13.39 10.07
N TRP A 382 -31.60 -13.30 11.17
CA TRP A 382 -31.94 -14.49 11.94
C TRP A 382 -32.85 -15.43 11.16
N ASP A 383 -33.81 -14.95 10.35
CA ASP A 383 -34.57 -15.80 9.44
C ASP A 383 -33.63 -16.60 8.52
N PHE A 384 -32.71 -15.93 7.83
CA PHE A 384 -31.72 -16.59 6.98
C PHE A 384 -30.83 -17.59 7.75
N MET A 385 -30.24 -17.16 8.88
CA MET A 385 -29.26 -17.97 9.62
C MET A 385 -29.91 -19.18 10.27
N THR A 386 -31.14 -19.06 10.77
CA THR A 386 -31.85 -20.18 11.40
C THR A 386 -32.28 -21.24 10.39
N LEU A 387 -32.59 -20.84 9.15
CA LEU A 387 -32.86 -21.73 8.01
C LEU A 387 -31.58 -22.26 7.34
N THR A 388 -30.41 -21.74 7.73
CA THR A 388 -29.09 -22.10 7.19
C THR A 388 -28.21 -22.62 8.35
N PRO A 389 -28.49 -23.82 8.88
CA PRO A 389 -27.93 -24.29 10.15
C PRO A 389 -26.40 -24.44 10.16
N GLU A 390 -25.75 -24.51 9.00
CA GLU A 390 -24.29 -24.45 8.91
C GLU A 390 -23.67 -23.14 9.44
N SER A 391 -24.49 -22.09 9.58
CA SER A 391 -24.08 -20.81 10.17
C SER A 391 -23.86 -20.88 11.67
N THR A 392 -24.36 -21.92 12.36
CA THR A 392 -24.39 -22.00 13.83
C THR A 392 -23.01 -21.77 14.46
N HIS A 393 -21.95 -22.37 13.89
CA HIS A 393 -20.58 -22.19 14.40
C HIS A 393 -20.11 -20.74 14.27
N MET A 394 -20.35 -20.10 13.13
CA MET A 394 -20.00 -18.69 12.92
C MET A 394 -20.83 -17.76 13.81
N MET A 395 -22.12 -18.07 14.03
CA MET A 395 -22.98 -17.30 14.93
C MET A 395 -22.50 -17.37 16.38
N THR A 396 -21.99 -18.53 16.82
CA THR A 396 -21.32 -18.66 18.12
C THR A 396 -20.07 -17.78 18.23
N TRP A 397 -19.28 -17.64 17.15
CA TRP A 397 -18.11 -16.75 17.13
C TRP A 397 -18.49 -15.27 17.14
N VAL A 398 -19.35 -14.83 16.21
CA VAL A 398 -19.64 -13.40 16.03
C VAL A 398 -20.47 -12.80 17.17
N PHE A 399 -21.24 -13.61 17.90
CA PHE A 399 -21.97 -13.13 19.10
C PHE A 399 -21.17 -13.29 20.41
N SER A 400 -20.01 -13.95 20.37
CA SER A 400 -19.04 -13.87 21.46
C SER A 400 -18.35 -12.49 21.48
N ASP A 401 -17.45 -12.26 22.43
CA ASP A 401 -16.70 -11.01 22.50
C ASP A 401 -15.79 -10.80 21.26
N TYR A 402 -15.41 -11.87 20.57
CA TYR A 402 -14.66 -11.79 19.31
C TYR A 402 -15.44 -11.09 18.18
N GLY A 403 -16.76 -10.88 18.31
CA GLY A 403 -17.55 -10.11 17.34
C GLY A 403 -17.26 -8.61 17.32
N THR A 404 -16.61 -8.09 18.36
CA THR A 404 -16.30 -6.67 18.52
C THR A 404 -14.82 -6.48 18.92
N PRO A 405 -13.86 -6.80 18.02
CA PRO A 405 -12.45 -6.56 18.29
C PRO A 405 -12.18 -5.09 18.63
N ALA A 406 -11.26 -4.85 19.55
CA ALA A 406 -11.06 -3.51 20.10
C ALA A 406 -10.33 -2.52 19.17
N ASN A 407 -9.58 -3.06 18.22
CA ASN A 407 -9.02 -2.38 17.06
C ASN A 407 -8.45 -3.45 16.12
N TYR A 408 -7.84 -3.03 15.01
CA TYR A 408 -7.28 -3.95 14.03
C TYR A 408 -5.94 -4.57 14.46
N ARG A 409 -5.21 -4.00 15.43
CA ARG A 409 -3.89 -4.49 15.85
C ARG A 409 -3.97 -5.65 16.85
N GLU A 410 -5.04 -5.67 17.64
CA GLU A 410 -5.26 -6.65 18.72
C GLU A 410 -6.26 -7.75 18.30
N MET A 411 -6.19 -8.21 17.05
CA MET A 411 -7.04 -9.29 16.53
C MET A 411 -6.23 -10.32 15.72
N GLU A 412 -6.72 -11.55 15.73
CA GLU A 412 -6.20 -12.63 14.87
C GLU A 412 -6.57 -12.41 13.40
N GLY A 413 -5.99 -13.22 12.52
CA GLY A 413 -6.35 -13.30 11.11
C GLY A 413 -6.31 -14.74 10.63
N PHE A 414 -7.15 -15.09 9.67
CA PHE A 414 -7.25 -16.44 9.15
C PHE A 414 -7.52 -16.39 7.66
N GLY A 415 -6.95 -17.35 6.92
CA GLY A 415 -7.31 -17.57 5.51
C GLY A 415 -8.76 -18.06 5.34
N VAL A 416 -9.36 -18.59 6.42
CA VAL A 416 -10.66 -19.29 6.50
C VAL A 416 -10.67 -20.59 5.68
N HIS A 417 -10.43 -20.48 4.39
CA HIS A 417 -10.44 -21.59 3.45
C HIS A 417 -9.24 -22.49 3.61
N SER A 418 -9.42 -23.74 3.20
CA SER A 418 -8.32 -24.63 2.87
C SER A 418 -7.75 -24.24 1.50
N PHE A 419 -6.43 -24.22 1.37
CA PHE A 419 -5.71 -24.01 0.09
C PHE A 419 -4.83 -25.21 -0.21
N LYS A 420 -4.27 -25.29 -1.42
CA LYS A 420 -3.27 -26.29 -1.78
C LYS A 420 -1.88 -25.66 -1.82
N TRP A 421 -0.91 -26.35 -1.22
CA TRP A 421 0.51 -26.08 -1.39
C TRP A 421 1.15 -27.21 -2.19
N ILE A 422 2.01 -26.84 -3.15
CA ILE A 422 2.64 -27.76 -4.10
C ILE A 422 4.14 -27.54 -4.08
N ASN A 423 4.91 -28.57 -3.71
CA ASN A 423 6.36 -28.47 -3.67
C ASN A 423 7.02 -28.75 -5.04
N VAL A 424 8.35 -28.62 -5.11
CA VAL A 424 9.13 -28.84 -6.34
C VAL A 424 9.04 -30.26 -6.93
N LYS A 425 8.58 -31.25 -6.14
CA LYS A 425 8.33 -32.62 -6.59
C LYS A 425 6.89 -32.83 -7.09
N GLY A 426 6.07 -31.79 -7.11
CA GLY A 426 4.64 -31.88 -7.44
C GLY A 426 3.79 -32.51 -6.34
N LYS A 427 4.30 -32.69 -5.11
CA LYS A 427 3.51 -33.20 -4.00
C LYS A 427 2.57 -32.10 -3.51
N ILE A 428 1.27 -32.44 -3.44
CA ILE A 428 0.20 -31.55 -3.00
C ILE A 428 -0.13 -31.85 -1.53
N VAL A 429 -0.32 -30.80 -0.73
CA VAL A 429 -0.91 -30.84 0.62
C VAL A 429 -1.97 -29.76 0.75
N TYR A 430 -2.96 -29.96 1.61
CA TYR A 430 -3.89 -28.90 1.98
C TYR A 430 -3.35 -28.10 3.17
N ILE A 431 -3.66 -26.80 3.20
CA ILE A 431 -3.21 -25.89 4.27
C ILE A 431 -4.30 -24.92 4.72
N LYS A 432 -4.22 -24.46 5.97
CA LYS A 432 -4.97 -23.30 6.49
C LYS A 432 -4.01 -22.27 7.07
N TYR A 433 -4.25 -20.99 6.78
CA TYR A 433 -3.44 -19.86 7.27
C TYR A 433 -3.99 -19.28 8.57
N HIS A 434 -3.08 -18.93 9.49
CA HIS A 434 -3.35 -18.34 10.79
C HIS A 434 -2.37 -17.19 11.07
N TRP A 435 -2.88 -16.01 11.42
CA TRP A 435 -2.12 -14.84 11.81
C TRP A 435 -2.33 -14.57 13.29
N LYS A 436 -1.27 -14.69 14.08
CA LYS A 436 -1.30 -14.47 15.53
C LYS A 436 -0.71 -13.09 15.86
N PRO A 437 -1.49 -12.16 16.46
CA PRO A 437 -1.00 -10.82 16.78
C PRO A 437 0.02 -10.89 17.92
N GLN A 438 1.16 -10.22 17.76
CA GLN A 438 2.13 -10.09 18.85
C GLN A 438 1.66 -9.09 19.94
N GLN A 439 0.63 -8.31 19.64
CA GLN A 439 -0.01 -7.37 20.56
C GLN A 439 -0.98 -8.07 21.53
N GLY A 440 -1.27 -9.36 21.31
CA GLY A 440 -2.35 -10.07 21.99
C GLY A 440 -3.72 -9.82 21.34
N VAL A 441 -4.74 -10.49 21.86
CA VAL A 441 -6.13 -10.36 21.40
C VAL A 441 -6.92 -9.54 22.42
N ARG A 442 -7.65 -8.52 21.95
CA ARG A 442 -8.51 -7.69 22.79
C ARG A 442 -9.83 -7.38 22.11
N ASN A 443 -10.91 -7.53 22.88
CA ASN A 443 -12.28 -7.29 22.44
C ASN A 443 -12.92 -6.16 23.26
N LEU A 444 -14.02 -5.58 22.76
CA LEU A 444 -14.85 -4.62 23.46
C LEU A 444 -16.09 -5.32 24.01
N SER A 445 -16.38 -5.09 25.29
CA SER A 445 -17.68 -5.38 25.87
C SER A 445 -18.77 -4.46 25.27
N THR A 446 -20.04 -4.84 25.39
CA THR A 446 -21.19 -4.04 24.93
C THR A 446 -21.16 -2.61 25.49
N LYS A 447 -20.75 -2.44 26.76
CA LYS A 447 -20.64 -1.13 27.40
C LYS A 447 -19.49 -0.31 26.80
N GLU A 448 -18.37 -0.93 26.47
CA GLU A 448 -17.25 -0.25 25.82
C GLU A 448 -17.59 0.12 24.37
N VAL A 449 -18.31 -0.74 23.64
CA VAL A 449 -18.83 -0.45 22.31
C VAL A 449 -19.63 0.85 22.31
N GLU A 450 -20.60 1.01 23.20
CA GLU A 450 -21.40 2.24 23.32
C GLU A 450 -20.53 3.47 23.62
N GLN A 451 -19.58 3.34 24.55
CA GLN A 451 -18.69 4.44 24.95
C GLN A 451 -17.75 4.89 23.84
N VAL A 452 -17.16 3.93 23.11
CA VAL A 452 -16.24 4.20 22.01
C VAL A 452 -17.02 4.79 20.84
N GLN A 453 -18.14 4.18 20.46
CA GLN A 453 -18.96 4.64 19.35
C GLN A 453 -19.48 6.06 19.57
N GLY A 454 -19.89 6.41 20.79
CA GLY A 454 -20.34 7.75 21.14
C GLY A 454 -19.27 8.84 21.04
N LYS A 455 -17.99 8.47 20.93
CA LYS A 455 -16.85 9.40 20.85
C LYS A 455 -16.15 9.37 19.50
N ASP A 456 -15.93 8.18 18.94
CA ASP A 456 -15.20 8.01 17.70
C ASP A 456 -15.66 6.77 16.92
N PHE A 457 -16.44 7.00 15.87
CA PHE A 457 -16.84 5.95 14.94
C PHE A 457 -15.70 5.46 14.04
N ASN A 458 -14.51 6.08 14.11
CA ASN A 458 -13.29 5.75 13.36
C ASN A 458 -12.16 5.18 14.24
N HIS A 459 -12.47 4.72 15.45
CA HIS A 459 -11.46 4.39 16.45
C HIS A 459 -10.41 3.37 15.98
N ALA A 460 -10.80 2.34 15.21
CA ALA A 460 -9.89 1.29 14.76
C ALA A 460 -8.97 1.77 13.62
N THR A 461 -9.50 2.60 12.70
CA THR A 461 -8.70 3.29 11.68
C THR A 461 -7.68 4.23 12.33
N ARG A 462 -8.12 5.04 13.31
CA ARG A 462 -7.24 5.96 14.04
C ARG A 462 -6.16 5.22 14.82
N ASP A 463 -6.53 4.16 15.53
CA ASP A 463 -5.61 3.34 16.31
C ASP A 463 -4.47 2.78 15.45
N LEU A 464 -4.77 2.20 14.29
CA LEU A 464 -3.76 1.69 13.37
C LEU A 464 -2.84 2.80 12.86
N PHE A 465 -3.42 3.92 12.40
CA PHE A 465 -2.67 5.04 11.85
C PHE A 465 -1.72 5.65 12.90
N ASP A 466 -2.25 5.96 14.08
CA ASP A 466 -1.51 6.58 15.17
C ASP A 466 -0.41 5.65 15.71
N ALA A 467 -0.64 4.34 15.76
CA ALA A 467 0.37 3.38 16.19
C ALA A 467 1.57 3.36 15.24
N ILE A 468 1.31 3.31 13.92
CA ILE A 468 2.37 3.34 12.91
C ILE A 468 3.13 4.67 12.94
N GLU A 469 2.41 5.79 13.02
CA GLU A 469 3.02 7.13 13.05
C GLU A 469 3.95 7.33 14.26
N LYS A 470 3.62 6.68 15.39
CA LYS A 470 4.43 6.71 16.63
C LYS A 470 5.56 5.68 16.64
N GLY A 471 5.75 4.89 15.58
CA GLY A 471 6.73 3.82 15.52
C GLY A 471 6.33 2.52 16.26
N ASN A 472 5.11 2.44 16.76
CA ASN A 472 4.56 1.25 17.44
C ASN A 472 3.99 0.27 16.39
N HIS A 473 4.87 -0.23 15.51
CA HIS A 473 4.51 -1.05 14.36
C HIS A 473 3.83 -2.37 14.79
N PRO A 474 2.56 -2.62 14.40
CA PRO A 474 1.89 -3.87 14.72
C PRO A 474 2.46 -5.04 13.92
N LYS A 475 2.38 -6.24 14.50
CA LYS A 475 3.06 -7.45 14.01
C LYS A 475 2.19 -8.69 14.17
N TRP A 476 2.22 -9.55 13.17
CA TRP A 476 1.57 -10.85 13.20
C TRP A 476 2.52 -11.95 12.77
N ASP A 477 2.55 -13.03 13.53
CA ASP A 477 3.24 -14.26 13.13
C ASP A 477 2.29 -15.11 12.29
N LEU A 478 2.74 -15.49 11.10
CA LEU A 478 2.05 -16.40 10.21
C LEU A 478 2.35 -17.85 10.60
N TYR A 479 1.29 -18.62 10.79
CA TYR A 479 1.32 -20.06 10.95
C TYR A 479 0.48 -20.74 9.87
N VAL A 480 0.81 -21.99 9.57
CA VAL A 480 -0.01 -22.87 8.75
C VAL A 480 -0.29 -24.18 9.47
N GLN A 481 -1.48 -24.73 9.26
CA GLN A 481 -1.74 -26.15 9.46
C GLN A 481 -1.56 -26.87 8.12
N VAL A 482 -1.09 -28.12 8.14
CA VAL A 482 -0.84 -28.92 6.93
C VAL A 482 -1.54 -30.26 7.05
N MET A 483 -2.29 -30.65 6.01
CA MET A 483 -3.00 -31.91 5.89
C MET A 483 -2.59 -32.64 4.61
N GLN A 484 -2.22 -33.91 4.72
CA GLN A 484 -1.96 -34.76 3.56
C GLN A 484 -3.28 -35.19 2.90
N LEU A 485 -3.25 -35.42 1.59
CA LEU A 485 -4.44 -35.82 0.81
C LEU A 485 -5.14 -37.07 1.33
N ASP A 486 -4.38 -38.05 1.83
CA ASP A 486 -4.90 -39.31 2.38
C ASP A 486 -5.56 -39.16 3.76
N GLN A 487 -5.41 -38.00 4.41
CA GLN A 487 -6.07 -37.68 5.68
C GLN A 487 -7.44 -37.02 5.50
N MET A 488 -7.87 -36.73 4.26
CA MET A 488 -9.15 -36.03 3.99
C MET A 488 -10.37 -36.78 4.55
N ASP A 489 -10.32 -38.11 4.54
CA ASP A 489 -11.41 -38.96 5.00
C ASP A 489 -11.34 -39.30 6.49
N SER A 490 -10.29 -38.89 7.21
CA SER A 490 -10.11 -39.23 8.63
C SER A 490 -10.95 -38.38 9.58
N LEU A 491 -11.59 -37.32 9.09
CA LEU A 491 -12.39 -36.39 9.88
C LEU A 491 -13.89 -36.63 9.69
N ASP A 492 -14.66 -36.38 10.75
CA ASP A 492 -16.12 -36.46 10.79
C ASP A 492 -16.82 -35.21 10.21
N PHE A 493 -16.03 -34.34 9.59
CA PHE A 493 -16.45 -33.21 8.79
C PHE A 493 -15.61 -33.16 7.51
N ASP A 494 -16.05 -32.38 6.54
CA ASP A 494 -15.29 -32.12 5.30
C ASP A 494 -14.18 -31.08 5.57
N PRO A 495 -12.89 -31.40 5.36
CA PRO A 495 -11.79 -30.47 5.58
C PRO A 495 -11.81 -29.21 4.70
N LEU A 496 -12.58 -29.23 3.61
CA LEU A 496 -12.77 -28.11 2.70
C LEU A 496 -14.03 -27.29 3.02
N ASP A 497 -14.81 -27.66 4.05
CA ASP A 497 -15.95 -26.88 4.51
C ASP A 497 -15.46 -25.65 5.31
N PRO A 498 -15.68 -24.41 4.83
CA PRO A 498 -15.22 -23.19 5.49
C PRO A 498 -16.00 -22.87 6.78
N THR A 499 -17.03 -23.64 7.13
CA THR A 499 -17.69 -23.58 8.44
C THR A 499 -16.92 -24.36 9.52
N LYS A 500 -15.80 -25.01 9.15
CA LYS A 500 -15.01 -25.89 10.01
C LYS A 500 -13.58 -25.41 10.25
N VAL A 501 -13.11 -25.61 11.48
CA VAL A 501 -11.70 -25.50 11.85
C VAL A 501 -11.04 -26.88 11.85
N TRP A 502 -9.73 -26.93 11.64
CA TRP A 502 -8.95 -28.14 11.85
C TRP A 502 -8.45 -28.16 13.30
N PRO A 503 -8.71 -29.21 14.09
CA PRO A 503 -8.24 -29.31 15.46
C PRO A 503 -6.72 -29.18 15.55
N GLU A 504 -6.21 -28.25 16.37
CA GLU A 504 -4.77 -27.96 16.49
C GLU A 504 -3.97 -29.11 17.13
N ASP A 505 -4.62 -29.98 17.90
CA ASP A 505 -4.03 -31.21 18.45
C ASP A 505 -3.77 -32.28 17.38
N CYS A 506 -4.58 -32.30 16.32
CA CYS A 506 -4.43 -33.19 15.18
C CYS A 506 -3.54 -32.58 14.09
N PHE A 507 -3.66 -31.27 13.87
CA PHE A 507 -2.94 -30.52 12.84
C PHE A 507 -2.25 -29.31 13.51
N PRO A 508 -1.04 -29.49 14.05
CA PRO A 508 -0.36 -28.43 14.80
C PRO A 508 0.03 -27.25 13.91
N LEU A 509 0.08 -26.07 14.53
CA LEU A 509 0.52 -24.84 13.87
C LEU A 509 2.03 -24.90 13.57
N ILE A 510 2.39 -24.67 12.31
CA ILE A 510 3.77 -24.57 11.83
C ILE A 510 4.06 -23.11 11.54
N GLU A 511 5.02 -22.52 12.25
CA GLU A 511 5.42 -21.13 12.05
C GLU A 511 6.07 -20.92 10.68
N VAL A 512 5.66 -19.89 9.95
CA VAL A 512 6.16 -19.55 8.61
C VAL A 512 7.05 -18.31 8.64
N GLY A 513 6.58 -17.23 9.25
CA GLY A 513 7.26 -15.94 9.24
C GLY A 513 6.47 -14.84 9.95
N THR A 514 6.97 -13.61 9.94
CA THR A 514 6.37 -12.49 10.65
C THR A 514 6.09 -11.34 9.69
N MET A 515 4.87 -10.79 9.75
CA MET A 515 4.50 -9.55 9.08
C MET A 515 4.60 -8.38 10.05
N THR A 516 5.21 -7.27 9.62
CA THR A 516 5.25 -6.00 10.36
C THR A 516 4.68 -4.88 9.50
N LEU A 517 3.67 -4.15 9.99
CA LEU A 517 3.13 -2.96 9.31
C LEU A 517 3.81 -1.71 9.84
N ASN A 518 4.50 -0.99 8.96
CA ASN A 518 5.45 0.05 9.36
C ASN A 518 5.32 1.36 8.57
N ARG A 519 4.34 1.47 7.66
CA ARG A 519 4.14 2.70 6.89
C ARG A 519 2.67 2.95 6.58
N ASN A 520 2.20 4.13 6.98
CA ASN A 520 0.88 4.64 6.63
C ASN A 520 0.80 4.96 5.13
N PRO A 521 -0.37 4.81 4.48
CA PRO A 521 -0.60 5.29 3.13
C PRO A 521 -0.38 6.81 3.06
N GLN A 522 0.20 7.29 1.97
CA GLN A 522 0.35 8.73 1.72
C GLN A 522 -0.98 9.35 1.28
N ASN A 523 -1.79 8.60 0.53
CA ASN A 523 -3.14 8.99 0.15
C ASN A 523 -4.11 7.81 0.33
N PHE A 524 -5.07 7.99 1.25
CA PHE A 524 -6.05 6.95 1.56
C PHE A 524 -6.85 6.50 0.34
N PHE A 525 -7.30 7.42 -0.52
CA PHE A 525 -8.09 7.05 -1.68
C PHE A 525 -7.25 6.25 -2.69
N ALA A 526 -6.07 6.76 -3.03
CA ALA A 526 -5.19 6.17 -4.02
C ALA A 526 -4.72 4.76 -3.66
N GLU A 527 -4.51 4.51 -2.36
CA GLU A 527 -3.87 3.28 -1.87
C GLU A 527 -4.84 2.36 -1.12
N VAL A 528 -5.73 2.87 -0.27
CA VAL A 528 -6.65 2.04 0.54
C VAL A 528 -8.00 1.86 -0.15
N GLU A 529 -8.57 2.92 -0.72
CA GLU A 529 -9.86 2.79 -1.39
C GLU A 529 -9.73 2.00 -2.70
N GLN A 530 -8.68 2.28 -3.47
CA GLN A 530 -8.44 1.63 -4.76
C GLN A 530 -7.68 0.30 -4.72
N VAL A 531 -7.21 -0.18 -3.55
CA VAL A 531 -6.61 -1.52 -3.51
C VAL A 531 -7.63 -2.61 -3.88
N ALA A 532 -7.15 -3.61 -4.60
CA ALA A 532 -7.91 -4.75 -5.06
C ALA A 532 -7.17 -6.03 -4.65
N PHE A 533 -7.85 -6.86 -3.85
CA PHE A 533 -7.36 -8.18 -3.46
C PHE A 533 -8.24 -9.25 -4.09
N THR A 534 -7.70 -10.38 -4.51
CA THR A 534 -8.52 -11.50 -4.98
C THR A 534 -7.93 -12.85 -4.56
N PRO A 535 -8.73 -13.79 -4.03
CA PRO A 535 -8.22 -15.14 -3.75
C PRO A 535 -7.72 -15.89 -5.01
N SER A 536 -8.02 -15.39 -6.21
CA SER A 536 -7.48 -15.93 -7.48
C SER A 536 -6.06 -15.46 -7.81
N ALA A 537 -5.56 -14.41 -7.15
CA ALA A 537 -4.17 -13.97 -7.27
C ALA A 537 -3.28 -14.93 -6.50
N THR A 538 -3.01 -16.06 -7.14
CA THR A 538 -2.12 -17.12 -6.68
C THR A 538 -0.81 -17.06 -7.46
N ILE A 539 0.21 -17.72 -6.92
CA ILE A 539 1.55 -17.81 -7.51
C ILE A 539 1.99 -19.27 -7.55
N PRO A 540 3.00 -19.63 -8.36
CA PRO A 540 3.49 -21.00 -8.44
C PRO A 540 3.72 -21.65 -7.08
N GLY A 541 3.14 -22.84 -6.87
CA GLY A 541 3.23 -23.56 -5.60
C GLY A 541 2.11 -23.29 -4.60
N ILE A 542 1.17 -22.41 -4.90
CA ILE A 542 -0.05 -22.16 -4.12
C ILE A 542 -1.24 -22.19 -5.07
N GLU A 543 -2.24 -23.01 -4.77
CA GLU A 543 -3.46 -23.14 -5.58
C GLU A 543 -4.72 -23.10 -4.70
N PRO A 544 -5.88 -22.69 -5.23
CA PRO A 544 -7.15 -22.81 -4.52
C PRO A 544 -7.56 -24.27 -4.36
N SER A 545 -8.12 -24.64 -3.21
CA SER A 545 -8.75 -25.95 -3.01
C SER A 545 -10.15 -26.02 -3.63
N GLU A 546 -10.78 -27.18 -3.54
CA GLU A 546 -12.11 -27.47 -4.02
C GLU A 546 -13.23 -26.96 -3.08
N ASP A 547 -12.90 -26.16 -2.05
CA ASP A 547 -13.86 -25.43 -1.21
C ASP A 547 -14.82 -24.60 -2.09
N LYS A 548 -16.12 -24.94 -2.04
CA LYS A 548 -17.16 -24.35 -2.90
C LYS A 548 -17.34 -22.85 -2.69
N LEU A 549 -17.11 -22.35 -1.48
CA LEU A 549 -17.13 -20.92 -1.21
C LEU A 549 -15.89 -20.24 -1.80
N LEU A 550 -14.70 -20.82 -1.61
CA LEU A 550 -13.46 -20.29 -2.20
C LEU A 550 -13.58 -20.19 -3.72
N GLN A 551 -14.08 -21.24 -4.38
CA GLN A 551 -14.24 -21.30 -5.84
C GLN A 551 -15.08 -20.14 -6.39
N GLY A 552 -16.20 -19.81 -5.74
CA GLY A 552 -17.01 -18.64 -6.15
C GLY A 552 -16.30 -17.30 -5.93
N ARG A 553 -15.45 -17.20 -4.90
CA ARG A 553 -14.64 -15.99 -4.66
C ARG A 553 -13.58 -15.78 -5.73
N LEU A 554 -13.03 -16.83 -6.35
CA LEU A 554 -12.05 -16.70 -7.43
C LEU A 554 -12.59 -15.84 -8.59
N PHE A 555 -13.87 -16.01 -8.93
CA PHE A 555 -14.56 -15.21 -9.94
C PHE A 555 -15.00 -13.84 -9.43
N SER A 556 -15.66 -13.79 -8.27
CA SER A 556 -16.40 -12.60 -7.82
C SER A 556 -15.50 -11.38 -7.60
N TYR A 557 -14.28 -11.58 -7.08
CA TYR A 557 -13.39 -10.45 -6.76
C TYR A 557 -12.89 -9.69 -8.00
N PRO A 558 -12.27 -10.34 -9.02
CA PRO A 558 -11.86 -9.65 -10.23
C PRO A 558 -13.05 -9.03 -10.97
N ASP A 559 -14.22 -9.68 -10.95
CA ASP A 559 -15.44 -9.16 -11.57
C ASP A 559 -15.89 -7.83 -10.94
N THR A 560 -16.12 -7.80 -9.63
CA THR A 560 -16.54 -6.57 -8.94
C THR A 560 -15.49 -5.47 -9.01
N GLN A 561 -14.20 -5.82 -9.11
CA GLN A 561 -13.09 -4.87 -9.26
C GLN A 561 -13.09 -4.19 -10.62
N ARG A 562 -13.38 -4.91 -11.71
CA ARG A 562 -13.53 -4.32 -13.05
C ARG A 562 -14.64 -3.28 -13.10
N TYR A 563 -15.75 -3.52 -12.39
CA TYR A 563 -16.82 -2.53 -12.24
C TYR A 563 -16.39 -1.34 -11.37
N ARG A 564 -15.86 -1.62 -10.19
CA ARG A 564 -15.57 -0.61 -9.17
C ARG A 564 -14.43 0.34 -9.53
N LEU A 565 -13.38 -0.18 -10.17
CA LEU A 565 -12.11 0.51 -10.43
C LEU A 565 -11.79 0.65 -11.92
N GLY A 566 -12.56 0.01 -12.80
CA GLY A 566 -12.32 -0.03 -14.24
C GLY A 566 -11.52 -1.25 -14.70
N ALA A 567 -11.54 -1.50 -16.00
CA ALA A 567 -10.91 -2.67 -16.62
C ALA A 567 -9.40 -2.77 -16.35
N ASN A 568 -8.72 -1.62 -16.27
CA ASN A 568 -7.27 -1.52 -16.08
C ASN A 568 -6.86 -1.31 -14.60
N TYR A 569 -7.67 -1.73 -13.61
CA TYR A 569 -7.40 -1.49 -12.18
C TYR A 569 -6.05 -2.04 -11.67
N LEU A 570 -5.47 -3.03 -12.35
CA LEU A 570 -4.15 -3.59 -12.07
C LEU A 570 -2.99 -2.65 -12.47
N GLN A 571 -3.27 -1.52 -13.14
CA GLN A 571 -2.32 -0.45 -13.42
C GLN A 571 -2.32 0.65 -12.33
N ILE A 572 -3.25 0.58 -11.37
CA ILE A 572 -3.24 1.47 -10.21
C ILE A 572 -2.05 1.05 -9.33
N PRO A 573 -1.17 1.98 -8.87
CA PRO A 573 0.11 1.64 -8.24
C PRO A 573 0.07 0.61 -7.11
N VAL A 574 -0.93 0.68 -6.23
CA VAL A 574 -1.08 -0.28 -5.10
C VAL A 574 -1.51 -1.69 -5.55
N ASN A 575 -1.98 -1.85 -6.79
CA ASN A 575 -2.39 -3.13 -7.36
C ASN A 575 -1.35 -3.71 -8.31
N CYS A 576 -0.45 -2.87 -8.82
CA CYS A 576 0.61 -3.28 -9.73
C CYS A 576 1.49 -4.35 -9.07
N PRO A 577 1.78 -5.47 -9.75
CA PRO A 577 2.82 -6.38 -9.29
C PRO A 577 4.20 -5.73 -9.45
N TYR A 578 5.13 -6.12 -8.58
CA TYR A 578 6.54 -5.74 -8.73
C TYR A 578 7.24 -6.62 -9.77
N ALA A 579 6.79 -7.87 -9.93
CA ALA A 579 7.18 -8.72 -11.04
C ALA A 579 6.81 -8.08 -12.40
N THR A 580 7.64 -8.32 -13.41
CA THR A 580 7.42 -7.74 -14.74
C THR A 580 6.19 -8.36 -15.40
N VAL A 581 5.23 -7.53 -15.81
CA VAL A 581 4.03 -7.99 -16.53
C VAL A 581 4.27 -7.98 -18.04
N ARG A 582 4.08 -9.13 -18.69
CA ARG A 582 4.20 -9.30 -20.14
C ARG A 582 3.06 -10.16 -20.67
N ASN A 583 2.14 -9.56 -21.40
CA ASN A 583 1.01 -10.26 -22.02
C ASN A 583 0.45 -9.51 -23.24
N GLN A 584 -0.63 -10.07 -23.78
CA GLN A 584 -1.28 -9.66 -25.02
C GLN A 584 -2.54 -8.81 -24.78
N GLN A 585 -2.91 -8.51 -23.52
CA GLN A 585 -4.04 -7.65 -23.21
C GLN A 585 -3.78 -6.21 -23.70
N ARG A 586 -4.83 -5.52 -24.18
CA ARG A 586 -4.77 -4.17 -24.75
C ARG A 586 -6.01 -3.36 -24.39
N ASP A 587 -5.94 -2.06 -24.65
CA ASP A 587 -7.05 -1.10 -24.58
C ASP A 587 -7.68 -0.97 -23.18
N GLY A 588 -9.00 -0.79 -23.12
CA GLY A 588 -9.75 -0.50 -21.89
C GLY A 588 -9.70 0.97 -21.46
N ALA A 589 -10.67 1.40 -20.67
CA ALA A 589 -10.72 2.76 -20.13
C ALA A 589 -9.50 3.04 -19.22
N MET A 590 -9.01 4.28 -19.24
CA MET A 590 -7.85 4.73 -18.45
C MET A 590 -6.59 3.86 -18.65
N GLN A 591 -6.35 3.41 -19.88
CA GLN A 591 -5.14 2.70 -20.26
C GLN A 591 -3.95 3.66 -20.27
N VAL A 592 -3.02 3.50 -19.33
CA VAL A 592 -1.86 4.40 -19.14
C VAL A 592 -0.51 3.72 -19.31
N ASN A 593 -0.48 2.39 -19.41
CA ASN A 593 0.74 1.61 -19.60
C ASN A 593 0.59 0.65 -20.81
N GLN A 594 0.81 1.18 -22.02
CA GLN A 594 0.69 0.41 -23.26
C GLN A 594 2.02 -0.17 -23.72
N ASN A 595 2.01 -1.46 -24.05
CA ASN A 595 3.10 -2.10 -24.79
C ASN A 595 3.02 -1.66 -26.27
N PRO A 596 4.06 -1.00 -26.82
CA PRO A 596 4.06 -0.49 -28.20
C PRO A 596 4.17 -1.59 -29.26
N SER A 597 4.36 -2.86 -28.86
CA SER A 597 4.43 -3.97 -29.79
C SER A 597 3.17 -4.06 -30.65
N THR A 598 3.38 -4.16 -31.96
CA THR A 598 2.33 -4.41 -32.96
C THR A 598 1.80 -5.84 -32.91
N ILE A 599 2.39 -6.71 -32.10
CA ILE A 599 1.95 -8.09 -31.90
C ILE A 599 1.28 -8.22 -30.53
N ASN A 600 -0.02 -8.51 -30.56
CA ASN A 600 -0.89 -8.66 -29.40
C ASN A 600 -1.63 -10.02 -29.43
N TYR A 601 -1.01 -11.04 -30.01
CA TYR A 601 -1.54 -12.40 -30.10
C TYR A 601 -0.43 -13.44 -29.89
N GLU A 602 -0.83 -14.65 -29.49
CA GLU A 602 0.01 -15.83 -29.30
C GLU A 602 -0.81 -17.06 -29.79
N PRO A 603 -0.19 -18.03 -30.49
CA PRO A 603 1.21 -18.10 -30.88
C PRO A 603 1.59 -17.10 -31.99
N SER A 604 2.87 -16.72 -32.02
CA SER A 604 3.41 -15.82 -33.03
C SER A 604 4.83 -16.23 -33.44
N ARG A 605 5.18 -16.01 -34.72
CA ARG A 605 6.52 -16.28 -35.27
C ARG A 605 7.61 -15.32 -34.77
N HIS A 606 7.24 -14.26 -34.06
CA HIS A 606 8.15 -13.23 -33.58
C HIS A 606 8.69 -13.61 -32.20
N THR A 607 9.99 -13.92 -32.13
CA THR A 607 10.65 -14.51 -30.94
C THR A 607 10.79 -13.57 -29.75
N GLU A 608 10.68 -12.26 -29.96
CA GLU A 608 10.70 -11.23 -28.91
C GLU A 608 9.36 -11.15 -28.13
N ASN A 609 8.30 -11.82 -28.62
CA ASN A 609 7.01 -11.78 -27.95
C ASN A 609 6.98 -12.66 -26.70
N PRO A 610 6.16 -12.29 -25.69
CA PRO A 610 5.93 -13.15 -24.54
C PRO A 610 5.34 -14.50 -24.99
N VAL A 611 5.94 -15.60 -24.50
CA VAL A 611 5.53 -16.99 -24.73
C VAL A 611 5.23 -17.67 -23.40
N GLU A 612 4.51 -18.80 -23.44
CA GLU A 612 4.27 -19.62 -22.24
C GLU A 612 5.56 -20.25 -21.70
N ASP A 613 5.62 -20.47 -20.39
CA ASP A 613 6.68 -21.22 -19.73
C ASP A 613 6.11 -22.48 -19.05
N PRO A 614 6.35 -23.67 -19.61
CA PRO A 614 5.84 -24.94 -19.08
C PRO A 614 6.29 -25.30 -17.65
N THR A 615 7.31 -24.65 -17.10
CA THR A 615 7.79 -24.92 -15.74
C THR A 615 6.82 -24.43 -14.66
N TYR A 616 5.96 -23.47 -15.02
CA TYR A 616 4.92 -22.90 -14.16
C TYR A 616 3.54 -23.53 -14.34
N ARG A 617 3.43 -24.68 -15.02
CA ARG A 617 2.15 -25.39 -15.15
C ARG A 617 1.54 -25.71 -13.78
N ASP A 618 0.22 -25.58 -13.72
CA ASP A 618 -0.60 -25.95 -12.58
C ASP A 618 -0.46 -27.43 -12.23
N SER A 619 -0.75 -27.76 -10.98
CA SER A 619 -0.75 -29.12 -10.50
C SER A 619 -1.85 -29.95 -11.19
N THR A 620 -1.62 -31.26 -11.28
CA THR A 620 -2.61 -32.20 -11.78
C THR A 620 -3.11 -33.07 -10.64
N MET A 621 -4.42 -33.17 -10.49
CA MET A 621 -5.07 -33.99 -9.48
C MET A 621 -6.23 -34.75 -10.11
N ARG A 622 -6.42 -36.00 -9.69
CA ARG A 622 -7.57 -36.79 -10.12
C ARG A 622 -8.82 -36.25 -9.42
N VAL A 623 -9.81 -35.86 -10.22
CA VAL A 623 -11.15 -35.51 -9.73
C VAL A 623 -12.07 -36.73 -9.90
N GLY A 624 -12.94 -36.98 -8.92
CA GLY A 624 -13.94 -38.05 -8.93
C GLY A 624 -15.34 -37.52 -8.61
N GLY A 625 -16.38 -38.32 -8.87
CA GLY A 625 -17.78 -37.98 -8.61
C GLY A 625 -18.59 -37.69 -9.89
N TYR A 626 -19.86 -37.31 -9.70
CA TYR A 626 -20.76 -36.87 -10.77
C TYR A 626 -20.84 -35.34 -10.80
N VAL A 627 -21.05 -34.77 -12.00
CA VAL A 627 -21.34 -33.33 -12.13
C VAL A 627 -22.79 -33.07 -11.71
N SER A 628 -22.99 -32.53 -10.50
CA SER A 628 -24.32 -32.29 -9.92
C SER A 628 -24.34 -31.07 -8.98
N ARG A 629 -25.48 -30.81 -8.33
CA ARG A 629 -25.65 -29.79 -7.29
C ARG A 629 -26.03 -30.47 -5.97
N GLU A 630 -25.02 -30.82 -5.17
CA GLU A 630 -25.19 -31.60 -3.95
C GLU A 630 -24.59 -30.90 -2.73
N LYS A 631 -25.24 -31.08 -1.57
CA LYS A 631 -24.68 -30.70 -0.26
C LYS A 631 -23.49 -31.62 0.06
N ASN A 632 -22.51 -31.12 0.80
CA ASN A 632 -21.37 -31.94 1.24
C ASN A 632 -21.85 -33.11 2.10
N GLU A 633 -21.20 -34.28 1.96
CA GLU A 633 -21.61 -35.53 2.63
C GLU A 633 -21.48 -35.49 4.16
N LYS A 634 -20.48 -34.75 4.68
CA LYS A 634 -20.17 -34.62 6.11
C LYS A 634 -20.43 -33.20 6.62
N PRO A 635 -21.67 -32.68 6.58
CA PRO A 635 -21.94 -31.27 6.85
C PRO A 635 -21.75 -30.91 8.34
N ASN A 636 -22.07 -31.83 9.25
CA ASN A 636 -21.84 -31.74 10.70
C ASN A 636 -22.01 -30.30 11.26
N ASP A 637 -23.22 -29.76 11.11
CA ASP A 637 -23.50 -28.33 11.26
C ASP A 637 -23.34 -27.80 12.71
N PHE A 638 -23.34 -28.69 13.72
CA PHE A 638 -23.50 -28.30 15.13
C PHE A 638 -22.34 -28.66 16.06
N LYS A 639 -21.57 -29.71 15.75
CA LYS A 639 -20.56 -30.26 16.69
C LYS A 639 -19.52 -29.23 17.10
N GLN A 640 -18.87 -28.58 16.12
CA GLN A 640 -17.82 -27.58 16.40
C GLN A 640 -18.37 -26.31 17.05
N ALA A 641 -19.63 -25.95 16.80
CA ALA A 641 -20.28 -24.85 17.52
C ALA A 641 -20.40 -25.17 19.01
N GLY A 642 -20.80 -26.40 19.36
CA GLY A 642 -20.85 -26.87 20.74
C GLY A 642 -19.49 -26.97 21.40
N GLU A 643 -18.49 -27.49 20.68
CA GLU A 643 -17.10 -27.52 21.15
C GLU A 643 -16.58 -26.12 21.45
N ARG A 644 -16.90 -25.16 20.57
CA ARG A 644 -16.52 -23.75 20.79
C ARG A 644 -17.22 -23.16 22.01
N TYR A 645 -18.54 -23.38 22.16
CA TYR A 645 -19.28 -22.95 23.34
C TYR A 645 -18.67 -23.47 24.64
N ARG A 646 -18.32 -24.76 24.69
CA ARG A 646 -17.69 -25.38 25.86
C ARG A 646 -16.26 -24.90 26.11
N SER A 647 -15.57 -24.42 25.08
CA SER A 647 -14.21 -23.86 25.20
C SER A 647 -14.17 -22.46 25.82
N PHE A 648 -15.30 -21.73 25.80
CA PHE A 648 -15.40 -20.43 26.42
C PHE A 648 -15.37 -20.52 27.95
N SER A 649 -14.75 -19.54 28.59
CA SER A 649 -14.90 -19.31 30.02
C SER A 649 -16.37 -19.02 30.37
N LYS A 650 -16.73 -19.14 31.66
CA LYS A 650 -18.12 -18.88 32.06
C LYS A 650 -18.57 -17.45 31.73
N GLU A 651 -17.67 -16.47 31.91
CA GLU A 651 -17.92 -15.07 31.55
C GLU A 651 -18.16 -14.89 30.04
N GLU A 652 -17.34 -15.50 29.19
CA GLU A 652 -17.54 -15.45 27.73
C GLU A 652 -18.84 -16.14 27.31
N GLN A 653 -19.24 -17.24 27.96
CA GLN A 653 -20.54 -17.87 27.73
C GLN A 653 -21.70 -16.95 28.16
N ASP A 654 -21.56 -16.25 29.29
CA ASP A 654 -22.57 -15.30 29.78
C ASP A 654 -22.72 -14.12 28.82
N ASN A 655 -21.61 -13.56 28.34
CA ASN A 655 -21.60 -12.49 27.33
C ASN A 655 -22.24 -12.96 26.02
N LEU A 656 -21.91 -14.17 25.54
CA LEU A 656 -22.51 -14.76 24.35
C LEU A 656 -24.03 -14.88 24.48
N ILE A 657 -24.54 -15.41 25.60
CA ILE A 657 -25.98 -15.53 25.85
C ILE A 657 -26.63 -14.14 25.90
N ALA A 658 -26.02 -13.17 26.59
CA ALA A 658 -26.55 -11.81 26.68
C ALA A 658 -26.62 -11.12 25.30
N ASN A 659 -25.58 -11.26 24.49
CA ASN A 659 -25.52 -10.69 23.14
C ASN A 659 -26.59 -11.32 22.23
N LEU A 660 -26.73 -12.65 22.24
CA LEU A 660 -27.77 -13.34 21.48
C LEU A 660 -29.17 -12.95 21.94
N THR A 661 -29.40 -12.89 23.25
CA THR A 661 -30.71 -12.51 23.82
C THR A 661 -31.11 -11.11 23.40
N ASN A 662 -30.18 -10.15 23.48
CA ASN A 662 -30.45 -8.76 23.11
C ASN A 662 -30.82 -8.61 21.62
N ASP A 663 -30.30 -9.49 20.78
CA ASP A 663 -30.47 -9.44 19.33
C ASP A 663 -31.69 -10.26 18.85
N LEU A 664 -32.03 -11.34 19.57
CA LEU A 664 -33.17 -12.21 19.28
C LEU A 664 -34.49 -11.79 19.96
N LYS A 665 -34.46 -10.95 21.00
CA LYS A 665 -35.67 -10.66 21.82
C LYS A 665 -36.87 -10.17 21.00
N ASP A 666 -36.62 -9.38 19.97
CA ASP A 666 -37.65 -8.71 19.14
C ASP A 666 -37.83 -9.38 17.75
N VAL A 667 -37.26 -10.57 17.52
CA VAL A 667 -37.45 -11.32 16.26
C VAL A 667 -38.71 -12.18 16.29
N ASN A 668 -39.19 -12.58 15.11
CA ASN A 668 -40.33 -13.48 14.97
C ASN A 668 -40.21 -14.73 15.85
N GLU A 669 -41.28 -15.10 16.55
CA GLU A 669 -41.26 -16.23 17.51
C GLU A 669 -40.83 -17.55 16.88
N ARG A 670 -41.20 -17.83 15.62
CA ARG A 670 -40.77 -19.05 14.92
C ARG A 670 -39.26 -19.04 14.65
N THR A 671 -38.73 -17.89 14.25
CA THR A 671 -37.29 -17.68 14.02
C THR A 671 -36.53 -17.82 15.34
N LYS A 672 -37.02 -17.20 16.41
CA LYS A 672 -36.47 -17.30 17.76
C LYS A 672 -36.38 -18.75 18.25
N LEU A 673 -37.47 -19.50 18.08
CA LEU A 673 -37.54 -20.92 18.44
C LEU A 673 -36.55 -21.77 17.62
N LEU A 674 -36.44 -21.52 16.31
CA LEU A 674 -35.49 -22.25 15.46
C LEU A 674 -34.03 -21.93 15.81
N ALA A 675 -33.72 -20.68 16.20
CA ALA A 675 -32.40 -20.31 16.71
C ALA A 675 -32.06 -21.11 17.98
N ILE A 676 -32.97 -21.12 18.96
CA ILE A 676 -32.83 -21.91 20.19
C ILE A 676 -32.58 -23.40 19.85
N CYS A 677 -33.35 -23.97 18.92
CA CYS A 677 -33.20 -25.36 18.49
C CYS A 677 -31.81 -25.62 17.89
N ASN A 678 -31.30 -24.74 17.03
CA ASN A 678 -29.97 -24.90 16.44
C ASN A 678 -28.86 -24.84 17.49
N PHE A 679 -28.93 -23.90 18.45
CA PHE A 679 -27.96 -23.83 19.55
C PHE A 679 -28.08 -25.00 20.52
N PHE A 680 -29.30 -25.51 20.78
CA PHE A 680 -29.51 -26.73 21.56
C PHE A 680 -28.88 -27.96 20.91
N ARG A 681 -28.97 -28.08 19.58
CA ARG A 681 -28.32 -29.15 18.81
C ARG A 681 -26.79 -29.06 18.86
N ALA A 682 -26.24 -27.86 19.04
CA ALA A 682 -24.81 -27.66 19.26
C ALA A 682 -24.39 -28.05 20.68
N ASP A 683 -25.09 -27.55 21.68
CA ASP A 683 -24.90 -27.90 23.08
C ASP A 683 -26.19 -27.71 23.88
N ARG A 684 -26.53 -28.69 24.73
CA ARG A 684 -27.77 -28.69 25.52
C ARG A 684 -27.85 -27.50 26.48
N GLU A 685 -26.77 -27.18 27.18
CA GLU A 685 -26.75 -26.03 28.11
C GLU A 685 -26.90 -24.73 27.33
N TYR A 686 -26.23 -24.61 26.19
CA TYR A 686 -26.29 -23.42 25.33
C TYR A 686 -27.73 -23.10 24.91
N GLY A 687 -28.46 -24.09 24.37
CA GLY A 687 -29.85 -23.90 23.97
C GLY A 687 -30.78 -23.58 25.15
N ILE A 688 -30.64 -24.28 26.28
CA ILE A 688 -31.49 -24.06 27.47
C ILE A 688 -31.29 -22.65 28.03
N ARG A 689 -30.03 -22.22 28.20
CA ARG A 689 -29.72 -20.88 28.72
C ARG A 689 -30.26 -19.77 27.83
N LEU A 690 -30.21 -19.95 26.51
CA LEU A 690 -30.77 -18.98 25.58
C LEU A 690 -32.30 -18.96 25.63
N ALA A 691 -32.95 -20.12 25.74
CA ALA A 691 -34.41 -20.21 25.89
C ALA A 691 -34.89 -19.52 27.18
N GLU A 692 -34.22 -19.80 28.30
CA GLU A 692 -34.48 -19.17 29.60
C GLU A 692 -34.30 -17.64 29.52
N ALA A 693 -33.22 -17.17 28.91
CA ALA A 693 -32.95 -15.73 28.77
C ALA A 693 -33.98 -15.00 27.87
N LEU A 694 -34.56 -15.70 26.90
CA LEU A 694 -35.61 -15.19 26.01
C LEU A 694 -37.03 -15.39 26.57
N ASN A 695 -37.20 -16.01 27.74
CA ASN A 695 -38.49 -16.40 28.33
C ASN A 695 -39.34 -17.30 27.41
N VAL A 696 -38.70 -18.18 26.65
CA VAL A 696 -39.37 -19.19 25.82
C VAL A 696 -39.44 -20.48 26.63
N ASP A 697 -40.64 -21.07 26.79
CA ASP A 697 -40.77 -22.30 27.57
C ASP A 697 -39.92 -23.44 26.96
N SER A 698 -39.02 -23.99 27.76
CA SER A 698 -38.21 -25.15 27.38
C SER A 698 -39.08 -26.38 27.01
N GLY A 699 -40.32 -26.45 27.52
CA GLY A 699 -41.32 -27.44 27.14
C GLY A 699 -41.85 -27.28 25.71
N GLU A 700 -42.16 -26.05 25.28
CA GLU A 700 -42.51 -25.74 23.88
C GLU A 700 -41.31 -25.99 22.94
N SER A 701 -40.10 -25.69 23.41
CA SER A 701 -38.86 -26.00 22.70
C SER A 701 -38.66 -27.49 22.50
N ARG A 702 -38.93 -28.31 23.52
CA ARG A 702 -38.86 -29.79 23.43
C ARG A 702 -39.96 -30.36 22.54
N GLY A 703 -41.20 -29.90 22.67
CA GLY A 703 -42.30 -30.33 21.80
C GLY A 703 -42.05 -29.98 20.32
N PHE A 704 -41.51 -28.79 20.05
CA PHE A 704 -41.12 -28.39 18.71
C PHE A 704 -39.89 -29.14 18.19
N LEU A 705 -38.93 -29.52 19.04
CA LEU A 705 -37.80 -30.39 18.68
C LEU A 705 -38.28 -31.82 18.33
N GLU A 706 -39.30 -32.33 19.01
CA GLU A 706 -39.93 -33.61 18.69
C GLU A 706 -40.73 -33.53 17.38
N GLU A 707 -41.51 -32.46 17.14
CA GLU A 707 -42.27 -32.27 15.89
C GLU A 707 -41.38 -31.94 14.68
N SER A 708 -40.36 -31.09 14.83
CA SER A 708 -39.46 -30.66 13.74
C SER A 708 -38.50 -31.75 13.28
N SER A 709 -38.26 -32.77 14.12
CA SER A 709 -37.58 -34.01 13.72
C SER A 709 -38.31 -34.75 12.57
N GLY A 710 -39.62 -34.53 12.42
CA GLY A 710 -40.44 -35.05 11.32
C GLY A 710 -40.33 -34.25 10.01
N TRP A 711 -39.94 -32.98 10.06
CA TRP A 711 -39.82 -32.10 8.88
C TRP A 711 -38.43 -32.20 8.21
N TYR A 712 -37.42 -32.57 8.99
CA TYR A 712 -36.05 -32.80 8.53
C TYR A 712 -35.62 -34.25 8.76
N GLY A 713 -36.33 -35.20 8.11
CA GLY A 713 -35.82 -36.54 7.82
C GLY A 713 -35.10 -37.28 8.97
N GLY A 714 -35.77 -37.51 10.10
CA GLY A 714 -35.60 -38.72 10.91
C GLY A 714 -34.18 -39.13 11.35
N MET A 715 -33.37 -38.20 11.86
CA MET A 715 -32.01 -38.50 12.37
C MET A 715 -31.76 -38.14 13.85
N VAL A 716 -32.78 -38.20 14.70
CA VAL A 716 -32.58 -38.07 16.16
C VAL A 716 -33.27 -39.21 16.88
N LYS A 717 -32.51 -40.24 17.27
CA LYS A 717 -32.89 -41.12 18.38
C LYS A 717 -32.32 -40.51 19.65
N PHE A 718 -33.20 -40.02 20.51
CA PHE A 718 -32.85 -39.64 21.88
C PHE A 718 -32.54 -40.93 22.65
N SER A 719 -31.37 -41.03 23.28
CA SER A 719 -31.12 -41.98 24.35
C SER A 719 -31.34 -41.26 25.68
N ASP A 720 -32.12 -41.90 26.56
CA ASP A 720 -32.63 -41.37 27.83
C ASP A 720 -31.59 -40.74 28.77
#